data_AF-A0A3M2BF06-F1
#
_entry.id   AF-A0A3M2BF06-F1
#
_cell.length_a   1.000
_cell.length_b   1.000
_cell.length_c   1.000
_cell.angle_alpha   90.00
_cell.angle_beta   90.00
_cell.angle_gamma   90.00
#
_symmetry.space_group_name_H-M   'P 1'
#
loop_
_entity.id
_entity.type
_entity.pdbx_description
1 polymer ?
#
loop_
_entity_poly.entity_id
_entity_poly.type
_entity_poly.pdbx_seq_one_letter_code
_entity_poly.pdbx_strand_id
1 'polypeptide(L)'
;MNNKLNRKLGVFGPRNSGKTTYWACLYGSKGSADGSVSFTDEQTREQLYALWRSLYSGAVAPATAQGKPRDIKFSLHSDATTWCVSTKDYSGSLVELPRHGRVDAEASRDLRHDITSWIQDCDALLVLAPADLADQESVRKFRRAMEALLEAFRGSDHPGPLPVCLAVTKSDLLPMEPATSSTPLAAKSPPVLPEWLDELATLVRHQIGENHTRVFLTSAFGGHAREDTARPPEAGPQPRGLEEPLRWILAESDRCLSAPVIAKARRSLERRWFHGYRKAIKACDRVAAKGLPEKERQELDELKAQLIERRQRQRRTKFILCAFITILLVIAGLWLHAGRLATNAEAVMSADSITPESIASVLAFVKSTNPACKIVFADELERAKTFYEDRANDCVVRTENMLSEYADSPELHWRERVERAEARIKACRDFADLFPQRIERYEFDQKASDDQNLVEALQAYGPFDDEYANVVQSLESASVSQARELVRSFTLNFPPDEYPLRTDEFQRLDSVVDSKEKDEELARLVAWEARIRADYLKDPLLRSKHLEEIEKWLGACQSRGIQGMESLESGLKDLRREISEDWDRESYRKLKNAADRMYESADKLKEAIQYGEEYLQAYRDVIAMKEYVRNWLLYARALQTTSRVSLQCTKINLKNTKFHDFGKEMVNVVMETKQNSNSGWEILTETGWKKSDGENTSDGEVTFDIAPDHATLVLQVASLKLEITEYDYLSRNEKGSSDECSFLKLLEKYQKENMDEANCVIDVDGAKVTVVISNLPKRSNLPPYENQK
;
A
#
# COMPACT_ATOMS: atom_id res chain seq x y z
N MET A 1 -16.72 -8.72 -41.90
CA MET A 1 -16.23 -7.53 -41.17
C MET A 1 -15.95 -7.98 -39.76
N ASN A 2 -14.69 -7.94 -39.31
CA ASN A 2 -14.35 -8.37 -37.95
C ASN A 2 -14.97 -7.41 -36.95
N ASN A 3 -15.81 -7.94 -36.06
CA ASN A 3 -16.55 -7.15 -35.09
C ASN A 3 -15.56 -6.67 -34.00
N LYS A 4 -15.28 -5.37 -33.94
CA LYS A 4 -14.36 -4.79 -32.96
C LYS A 4 -15.09 -4.52 -31.65
N LEU A 5 -14.63 -5.14 -30.56
CA LEU A 5 -15.23 -5.00 -29.23
C LEU A 5 -14.49 -3.92 -28.43
N ASN A 6 -15.17 -2.85 -28.03
CA ASN A 6 -14.53 -1.78 -27.27
C ASN A 6 -14.55 -2.10 -25.77
N ARG A 7 -13.40 -2.09 -25.09
CA ARG A 7 -13.31 -2.37 -23.65
C ARG A 7 -12.49 -1.31 -22.93
N LYS A 8 -12.94 -0.92 -21.74
CA LYS A 8 -12.15 -0.11 -20.79
C LYS A 8 -11.47 -1.05 -19.79
N LEU A 9 -10.14 -1.05 -19.76
CA LEU A 9 -9.36 -1.87 -18.85
C LEU A 9 -8.72 -0.99 -17.76
N GLY A 10 -9.10 -1.23 -16.51
CA GLY A 10 -8.41 -0.66 -15.36
C GLY A 10 -7.09 -1.39 -15.16
N VAL A 11 -5.98 -0.67 -15.07
CA VAL A 11 -4.68 -1.27 -14.73
C VAL A 11 -4.15 -0.64 -13.46
N PHE A 12 -3.96 -1.46 -12.43
CA PHE A 12 -3.48 -1.04 -11.13
C PHE A 12 -2.22 -1.80 -10.74
N GLY A 13 -1.39 -1.18 -9.91
CA GLY A 13 -0.21 -1.80 -9.32
C GLY A 13 0.57 -0.75 -8.52
N PRO A 14 1.23 -1.14 -7.42
CA PRO A 14 1.96 -0.21 -6.56
C PRO A 14 3.12 0.43 -7.32
N ARG A 15 3.80 1.40 -6.69
CA ARG A 15 5.06 1.91 -7.25
C ARG A 15 6.03 0.73 -7.45
N ASN A 16 6.77 0.75 -8.56
CA ASN A 16 7.71 -0.30 -8.94
C ASN A 16 7.09 -1.68 -9.25
N SER A 17 5.77 -1.77 -9.48
CA SER A 17 5.10 -2.99 -9.97
C SER A 17 5.46 -3.35 -11.42
N GLY A 18 6.16 -2.48 -12.14
CA GLY A 18 6.56 -2.71 -13.52
C GLY A 18 5.49 -2.37 -14.57
N LYS A 19 4.50 -1.52 -14.27
CA LYS A 19 3.44 -1.14 -15.25
C LYS A 19 3.98 -0.58 -16.56
N THR A 20 4.84 0.44 -16.50
CA THR A 20 5.48 1.04 -17.67
C THR A 20 6.29 0.02 -18.45
N THR A 21 7.04 -0.83 -17.73
CA THR A 21 7.85 -1.90 -18.30
C THR A 21 6.99 -2.97 -18.97
N TYR A 22 5.87 -3.33 -18.35
CA TYR A 22 4.89 -4.29 -18.89
C TYR A 22 4.38 -3.82 -20.25
N TRP A 23 3.96 -2.55 -20.37
CA TRP A 23 3.50 -2.00 -21.65
C TRP A 23 4.60 -1.91 -22.71
N ALA A 24 5.79 -1.46 -22.33
CA ALA A 24 6.91 -1.34 -23.26
C ALA A 24 7.34 -2.72 -23.79
N CYS A 25 7.40 -3.73 -22.92
CA CYS A 25 7.72 -5.10 -23.32
C CYS A 25 6.60 -5.76 -24.11
N LEU A 26 5.33 -5.47 -23.82
CA LEU A 26 4.19 -5.93 -24.62
C LEU A 26 4.19 -5.34 -26.03
N TYR A 27 4.65 -4.09 -26.19
CA TYR A 27 4.88 -3.48 -27.50
C TYR A 27 6.04 -4.14 -28.26
N GLY A 28 7.13 -4.46 -27.56
CA GLY A 28 8.32 -5.07 -28.16
C GLY A 28 8.21 -6.57 -28.45
N SER A 29 7.29 -7.28 -27.80
CA SER A 29 7.09 -8.72 -28.00
C SER A 29 6.49 -9.00 -29.37
N LYS A 30 7.13 -9.91 -30.12
CA LYS A 30 6.50 -10.55 -31.27
C LYS A 30 5.39 -11.42 -30.70
N GLY A 31 4.13 -11.06 -30.97
CA GLY A 31 2.97 -11.70 -30.34
C GLY A 31 2.98 -13.22 -30.43
N SER A 32 2.25 -13.87 -29.54
CA SER A 32 2.14 -15.33 -29.52
C SER A 32 1.35 -15.86 -30.73
N ALA A 33 1.45 -17.17 -31.01
CA ALA A 33 0.62 -17.79 -32.05
C ALA A 33 -0.89 -17.63 -31.77
N ASP A 34 -1.25 -17.50 -30.50
CA ASP A 34 -2.64 -17.41 -30.05
C ASP A 34 -3.16 -15.97 -29.96
N GLY A 35 -2.31 -14.96 -30.13
CA GLY A 35 -2.76 -13.58 -30.10
C GLY A 35 -1.70 -12.53 -30.43
N SER A 36 -2.16 -11.35 -30.85
CA SER A 36 -1.29 -10.22 -31.13
C SER A 36 -1.85 -8.92 -30.57
N VAL A 37 -0.98 -8.14 -29.92
CA VAL A 37 -1.29 -6.80 -29.45
C VAL A 37 -0.74 -5.77 -30.43
N SER A 38 -1.59 -4.87 -30.88
CA SER A 38 -1.21 -3.75 -31.76
C SER A 38 -1.65 -2.43 -31.16
N PHE A 39 -0.74 -1.49 -30.94
CA PHE A 39 -1.06 -0.16 -30.43
C PHE A 39 -1.53 0.74 -31.57
N THR A 40 -2.70 1.36 -31.42
CA THR A 40 -3.37 2.09 -32.51
C THR A 40 -3.06 3.57 -32.52
N ASP A 41 -2.66 4.11 -31.37
CA ASP A 41 -2.37 5.53 -31.19
C ASP A 41 -0.89 5.83 -31.45
N GLU A 42 -0.58 6.79 -32.32
CA GLU A 42 0.80 7.07 -32.72
C GLU A 42 1.63 7.61 -31.56
N GLN A 43 1.06 8.48 -30.73
CA GLN A 43 1.74 9.01 -29.55
C GLN A 43 2.10 7.89 -28.56
N THR A 44 1.18 6.98 -28.31
CA THR A 44 1.41 5.77 -27.49
C THR A 44 2.54 4.92 -28.10
N ARG A 45 2.52 4.70 -29.42
CA ARG A 45 3.54 3.91 -30.13
C ARG A 45 4.93 4.53 -30.03
N GLU A 46 5.07 5.82 -30.31
CA GLU A 46 6.36 6.53 -30.23
C GLU A 46 6.95 6.44 -28.82
N GLN A 47 6.11 6.65 -27.80
CA GLN A 47 6.51 6.56 -26.41
C GLN A 47 6.95 5.14 -26.03
N LEU A 48 6.13 4.12 -26.35
CA LEU A 48 6.45 2.73 -26.05
C LEU A 48 7.67 2.24 -26.83
N TYR A 49 7.87 2.71 -28.06
CA TYR A 49 9.07 2.44 -28.85
C TYR A 49 10.33 3.03 -28.20
N ALA A 50 10.28 4.28 -27.73
CA ALA A 50 11.39 4.89 -27.01
C ALA A 50 11.73 4.14 -25.71
N LEU A 51 10.71 3.76 -24.94
CA LEU A 51 10.87 2.97 -23.73
C LEU A 51 11.42 1.57 -24.02
N TRP A 52 10.89 0.89 -25.03
CA TRP A 52 11.36 -0.42 -25.48
C TRP A 52 12.83 -0.37 -25.89
N ARG A 53 13.24 0.62 -26.69
CA ARG A 53 14.64 0.81 -27.11
C ARG A 53 15.56 1.05 -25.92
N SER A 54 15.11 1.82 -24.92
CA SER A 54 15.84 2.07 -23.68
C SER A 54 16.01 0.77 -22.87
N LEU A 55 14.94 -0.01 -22.68
CA LEU A 55 15.00 -1.31 -22.01
C LEU A 55 15.92 -2.30 -22.75
N TYR A 56 15.88 -2.32 -24.08
CA TYR A 56 16.73 -3.17 -24.90
C TYR A 56 18.22 -2.83 -24.77
N SER A 57 18.55 -1.57 -24.47
CA SER A 57 19.92 -1.13 -24.20
C SER A 57 20.40 -1.38 -22.76
N GLY A 58 19.64 -2.09 -21.92
CA GLY A 58 20.01 -2.35 -20.52
C GLY A 58 19.57 -1.27 -19.52
N ALA A 59 18.87 -0.22 -19.97
CA ALA A 59 18.45 0.87 -19.09
C ALA A 59 17.15 0.53 -18.33
N VAL A 60 16.97 1.16 -17.17
CA VAL A 60 15.75 1.02 -16.35
C VAL A 60 14.69 2.00 -16.85
N ALA A 61 13.45 1.53 -17.04
CA ALA A 61 12.36 2.42 -17.40
C ALA A 61 12.11 3.46 -16.29
N PRO A 62 11.87 4.74 -16.63
CA PRO A 62 11.55 5.75 -15.64
C PRO A 62 10.23 5.43 -14.93
N ALA A 63 10.15 5.73 -13.64
CA ALA A 63 8.92 5.61 -12.88
C ALA A 63 7.82 6.49 -13.50
N THR A 64 6.58 5.99 -13.55
CA THR A 64 5.41 6.78 -14.00
C THR A 64 5.30 8.04 -13.14
N ALA A 65 5.41 9.21 -13.77
CA ALA A 65 5.37 10.49 -13.07
C ALA A 65 4.01 10.68 -12.36
N GLN A 66 4.02 11.42 -11.23
CA GLN A 66 2.81 11.81 -10.49
C GLN A 66 2.04 12.94 -11.21
N GLY A 67 1.78 12.76 -12.51
CA GLY A 67 1.07 13.71 -13.37
C GLY A 67 -0.30 13.19 -13.81
N LYS A 68 -0.89 13.86 -14.80
CA LYS A 68 -2.13 13.42 -15.44
C LYS A 68 -1.99 11.97 -15.97
N PRO A 69 -2.98 11.10 -15.75
CA PRO A 69 -3.02 9.76 -16.34
C PRO A 69 -2.83 9.83 -17.86
N ARG A 70 -2.05 8.90 -18.40
CA ARG A 70 -1.79 8.80 -19.85
C ARG A 70 -2.72 7.77 -20.45
N ASP A 71 -3.45 8.14 -21.49
CA ASP A 71 -4.29 7.20 -22.23
C ASP A 71 -3.43 6.26 -23.08
N ILE A 72 -3.71 4.96 -23.01
CA ILE A 72 -3.09 3.93 -23.83
C ILE A 72 -4.22 3.21 -24.58
N LYS A 73 -4.12 3.15 -25.90
CA LYS A 73 -5.08 2.44 -26.76
C LYS A 73 -4.38 1.35 -27.56
N PHE A 74 -4.89 0.13 -27.45
CA PHE A 74 -4.39 -1.02 -28.19
C PHE A 74 -5.53 -1.89 -28.70
N SER A 75 -5.23 -2.71 -29.70
CA SER A 75 -6.11 -3.78 -30.15
C SER A 75 -5.46 -5.12 -29.83
N LEU A 76 -6.18 -6.00 -29.15
CA LEU A 76 -5.78 -7.38 -28.93
C LEU A 76 -6.58 -8.26 -29.90
N HIS A 77 -5.88 -9.03 -30.72
CA HIS A 77 -6.46 -10.05 -31.57
C HIS A 77 -6.18 -11.39 -30.90
N SER A 78 -7.21 -12.14 -30.54
CA SER A 78 -7.11 -13.55 -30.11
C SER A 78 -8.19 -14.32 -30.83
N ASP A 79 -7.81 -15.43 -31.46
CA ASP A 79 -8.74 -16.28 -32.20
C ASP A 79 -9.51 -15.47 -33.27
N ALA A 80 -10.85 -15.52 -33.24
CA ALA A 80 -11.75 -14.77 -34.13
C ALA A 80 -12.18 -13.40 -33.57
N THR A 81 -11.68 -13.00 -32.39
CA THR A 81 -12.13 -11.80 -31.67
C THR A 81 -11.07 -10.71 -31.68
N THR A 82 -11.49 -9.47 -31.85
CA THR A 82 -10.62 -8.30 -31.76
C THR A 82 -11.19 -7.34 -30.74
N TRP A 83 -10.47 -7.13 -29.64
CA TRP A 83 -10.82 -6.11 -28.64
C TRP A 83 -10.03 -4.84 -28.91
N CYS A 84 -10.72 -3.70 -29.02
CA CYS A 84 -10.13 -2.38 -28.98
C CYS A 84 -10.20 -1.87 -27.53
N VAL A 85 -9.05 -1.89 -26.86
CA VAL A 85 -8.92 -1.63 -25.43
C VAL A 85 -8.40 -0.21 -25.21
N SER A 86 -9.07 0.51 -24.31
CA SER A 86 -8.58 1.76 -23.74
C SER A 86 -8.22 1.56 -22.27
N THR A 87 -7.02 1.96 -21.88
CA THR A 87 -6.53 1.94 -20.50
C THR A 87 -5.82 3.25 -20.18
N LYS A 88 -5.52 3.48 -18.89
CA LYS A 88 -4.78 4.65 -18.42
C LYS A 88 -3.56 4.19 -17.62
N ASP A 89 -2.39 4.73 -17.93
CA ASP A 89 -1.19 4.58 -17.11
C ASP A 89 -1.06 5.77 -16.16
N TYR A 90 -0.97 5.47 -14.86
CA TYR A 90 -0.91 6.45 -13.78
C TYR A 90 -0.04 5.92 -12.63
N SER A 91 0.45 6.83 -11.79
CA SER A 91 1.24 6.45 -10.60
C SER A 91 0.38 5.66 -9.62
N GLY A 92 0.92 4.54 -9.10
CA GLY A 92 0.23 3.72 -8.09
C GLY A 92 -0.13 4.49 -6.82
N SER A 93 0.68 5.51 -6.48
CA SER A 93 0.45 6.40 -5.34
C SER A 93 -0.82 7.25 -5.44
N LEU A 94 -1.41 7.38 -6.64
CA LEU A 94 -2.66 8.11 -6.83
C LEU A 94 -3.88 7.27 -6.43
N VAL A 95 -3.75 5.96 -6.23
CA VAL A 95 -4.86 5.11 -5.75
C VAL A 95 -4.70 4.76 -4.28
N GLU A 96 -3.52 4.97 -3.71
CA GLU A 96 -3.29 4.84 -2.27
C GLU A 96 -4.17 5.86 -1.52
N LEU A 97 -4.98 5.37 -0.57
CA LEU A 97 -5.89 6.17 0.25
C LEU A 97 -5.14 7.37 0.89
N PRO A 98 -5.76 8.56 0.97
CA PRO A 98 -5.17 9.70 1.66
C PRO A 98 -4.75 9.28 3.08
N ARG A 99 -3.47 9.51 3.43
CA ARG A 99 -3.06 9.46 4.84
C ARG A 99 -3.89 10.53 5.56
N HIS A 100 -4.78 10.12 6.45
CA HIS A 100 -5.48 11.05 7.34
C HIS A 100 -4.43 11.97 7.98
N GLY A 101 -4.48 13.27 7.66
CA GLY A 101 -3.65 14.29 8.30
C GLY A 101 -2.67 15.07 7.43
N ARG A 102 -2.43 14.74 6.14
CA ARG A 102 -1.73 15.66 5.23
C ARG A 102 -2.73 16.40 4.33
N VAL A 103 -2.60 17.73 4.29
CA VAL A 103 -3.26 18.58 3.31
C VAL A 103 -2.67 18.23 1.94
N ASP A 104 -3.22 17.18 1.30
CA ASP A 104 -2.91 16.87 -0.08
C ASP A 104 -3.28 18.09 -0.93
N ALA A 105 -2.34 18.55 -1.75
CA ALA A 105 -2.57 19.65 -2.68
C ALA A 105 -3.83 19.36 -3.52
N GLU A 106 -4.66 20.38 -3.74
CA GLU A 106 -5.96 20.28 -4.45
C GLU A 106 -5.86 19.49 -5.77
N ALA A 107 -4.78 19.71 -6.54
CA ALA A 107 -4.47 18.97 -7.76
C ALA A 107 -4.36 17.43 -7.58
N SER A 108 -3.94 16.94 -6.42
CA SER A 108 -3.89 15.50 -6.14
C SER A 108 -5.27 14.92 -5.84
N ARG A 109 -6.20 15.71 -5.30
CA ARG A 109 -7.59 15.27 -5.08
C ARG A 109 -8.34 15.12 -6.40
N ASP A 110 -8.16 16.08 -7.31
CA ASP A 110 -8.77 16.01 -8.64
C ASP A 110 -8.28 14.80 -9.44
N LEU A 111 -6.96 14.55 -9.42
CA LEU A 111 -6.38 13.37 -10.08
C LEU A 111 -6.88 12.06 -9.49
N ARG A 112 -7.10 12.01 -8.17
CA ARG A 112 -7.71 10.85 -7.50
C ARG A 112 -9.14 10.64 -7.95
N HIS A 113 -9.93 11.71 -8.00
CA HIS A 113 -11.31 11.65 -8.46
C HIS A 113 -11.40 11.16 -9.91
N ASP A 114 -10.55 11.68 -10.79
CA ASP A 114 -10.46 11.27 -12.19
C ASP A 114 -10.12 9.78 -12.35
N ILE A 115 -9.21 9.25 -11.52
CA ILE A 115 -8.83 7.84 -11.54
C ILE A 115 -9.96 6.97 -10.97
N THR A 116 -10.56 7.35 -9.85
CA THR A 116 -11.70 6.60 -9.27
C THR A 116 -12.87 6.54 -10.25
N SER A 117 -13.21 7.67 -10.88
CA SER A 117 -14.24 7.73 -11.92
C SER A 117 -13.88 6.86 -13.12
N TRP A 118 -12.63 6.88 -13.59
CA TRP A 118 -12.17 6.00 -14.67
C TRP A 118 -12.31 4.52 -14.30
N ILE A 119 -11.92 4.15 -13.09
CA ILE A 119 -11.95 2.79 -12.59
C ILE A 119 -13.40 2.29 -12.49
N GLN A 120 -14.31 3.08 -11.92
CA GLN A 120 -15.75 2.76 -11.87
C GLN A 120 -16.38 2.49 -13.25
N ASP A 121 -15.81 3.11 -14.28
CA ASP A 121 -16.23 2.98 -15.68
C ASP A 121 -15.60 1.78 -16.42
N CYS A 122 -14.65 1.07 -15.81
CA CYS A 122 -13.93 -0.04 -16.45
C CYS A 122 -14.79 -1.32 -16.53
N ASP A 123 -14.55 -2.11 -17.58
CA ASP A 123 -15.22 -3.41 -17.80
C ASP A 123 -14.43 -4.56 -17.14
N ALA A 124 -13.17 -4.32 -16.77
CA ALA A 124 -12.27 -5.30 -16.15
C ALA A 124 -11.12 -4.61 -15.40
N LEU A 125 -10.48 -5.32 -14.46
CA LEU A 125 -9.33 -4.83 -13.69
C LEU A 125 -8.12 -5.77 -13.75
N LEU A 126 -7.03 -5.31 -14.36
CA LEU A 126 -5.72 -5.98 -14.31
C LEU A 126 -4.87 -5.39 -13.18
N VAL A 127 -4.45 -6.22 -12.25
CA VAL A 127 -3.61 -5.86 -11.11
C VAL A 127 -2.22 -6.43 -11.32
N LEU A 128 -1.22 -5.57 -11.37
CA LEU A 128 0.19 -5.92 -11.50
C LEU A 128 0.81 -6.00 -10.11
N ALA A 129 1.00 -7.22 -9.62
CA ALA A 129 1.51 -7.53 -8.28
C ALA A 129 2.98 -7.96 -8.35
N PRO A 130 3.95 -7.13 -7.90
CA PRO A 130 5.36 -7.48 -7.99
C PRO A 130 5.72 -8.63 -7.05
N ALA A 131 6.40 -9.67 -7.56
CA ALA A 131 6.85 -10.82 -6.78
C ALA A 131 7.89 -10.46 -5.70
N ASP A 132 8.64 -9.38 -5.90
CA ASP A 132 9.71 -8.90 -5.03
C ASP A 132 9.26 -7.86 -3.99
N LEU A 133 7.95 -7.77 -3.72
CA LEU A 133 7.42 -6.86 -2.70
C LEU A 133 7.81 -7.37 -1.30
N ALA A 134 9.03 -7.04 -0.86
CA ALA A 134 9.61 -7.57 0.37
C ALA A 134 9.24 -6.80 1.64
N ASP A 135 8.94 -5.51 1.52
CA ASP A 135 8.62 -4.64 2.66
C ASP A 135 7.17 -4.84 3.13
N GLN A 136 6.97 -5.20 4.40
CA GLN A 136 5.64 -5.40 5.00
C GLN A 136 4.78 -4.13 4.94
N GLU A 137 5.37 -2.94 5.06
CA GLU A 137 4.60 -1.69 4.97
C GLU A 137 4.03 -1.51 3.54
N SER A 138 4.84 -1.80 2.53
CA SER A 138 4.45 -1.77 1.12
C SER A 138 3.38 -2.81 0.77
N VAL A 139 3.47 -4.03 1.34
CA VAL A 139 2.42 -5.06 1.23
C VAL A 139 1.11 -4.58 1.85
N ARG A 140 1.14 -4.04 3.07
CA ARG A 140 -0.06 -3.51 3.74
C ARG A 140 -0.68 -2.34 2.97
N LYS A 141 0.13 -1.42 2.43
CA LYS A 141 -0.34 -0.31 1.59
C LYS A 141 -1.01 -0.82 0.32
N PHE A 142 -0.39 -1.78 -0.36
CA PHE A 142 -0.94 -2.37 -1.57
C PHE A 142 -2.27 -3.08 -1.29
N ARG A 143 -2.36 -3.85 -0.20
CA ARG A 143 -3.60 -4.49 0.24
C ARG A 143 -4.72 -3.49 0.51
N ARG A 144 -4.46 -2.42 1.28
CA ARG A 144 -5.45 -1.36 1.55
C ARG A 144 -5.90 -0.65 0.28
N ALA A 145 -4.98 -0.38 -0.65
CA ALA A 145 -5.32 0.22 -1.93
C ALA A 145 -6.20 -0.73 -2.76
N MET A 146 -5.94 -2.04 -2.72
CA MET A 146 -6.78 -3.04 -3.35
C MET A 146 -8.18 -3.10 -2.73
N GLU A 147 -8.30 -3.07 -1.40
CA GLU A 147 -9.60 -3.04 -0.72
C GLU A 147 -10.41 -1.79 -1.12
N ALA A 148 -9.77 -0.61 -1.14
CA ALA A 148 -10.40 0.63 -1.57
C ALA A 148 -10.87 0.59 -3.04
N LEU A 149 -10.07 -0.01 -3.92
CA LEU A 149 -10.43 -0.20 -5.32
C LEU A 149 -11.64 -1.12 -5.48
N LEU A 150 -11.62 -2.27 -4.82
CA LEU A 150 -12.71 -3.25 -4.90
C LEU A 150 -14.01 -2.66 -4.33
N GLU A 151 -13.92 -1.84 -3.28
CA GLU A 151 -15.08 -1.14 -2.71
C GLU A 151 -15.62 -0.08 -3.69
N ALA A 152 -14.75 0.72 -4.31
CA ALA A 152 -15.17 1.67 -5.34
C ALA A 152 -15.89 1.00 -6.52
N PHE A 153 -15.51 -0.25 -6.85
CA PHE A 153 -16.17 -1.06 -7.87
C PHE A 153 -17.51 -1.65 -7.42
N ARG A 154 -17.66 -2.07 -6.16
CA ARG A 154 -18.94 -2.56 -5.62
C ARG A 154 -20.03 -1.49 -5.70
N GLY A 155 -19.65 -0.22 -5.58
CA GLY A 155 -20.55 0.92 -5.77
C GLY A 155 -20.83 1.29 -7.24
N SER A 156 -20.24 0.63 -8.23
CA SER A 156 -20.42 0.97 -9.66
C SER A 156 -21.69 0.36 -10.26
N ASP A 157 -22.24 1.02 -11.28
CA ASP A 157 -23.41 0.56 -12.06
C ASP A 157 -23.06 -0.59 -13.06
N HIS A 158 -21.97 -1.33 -12.83
CA HIS A 158 -21.53 -2.38 -13.74
C HIS A 158 -22.57 -3.52 -13.80
N PRO A 159 -22.96 -4.02 -14.99
CA PRO A 159 -24.11 -4.94 -15.15
C PRO A 159 -23.87 -6.38 -14.67
N GLY A 160 -22.69 -6.69 -14.14
CA GLY A 160 -22.27 -8.01 -13.69
C GLY A 160 -21.05 -7.95 -12.77
N PRO A 161 -20.54 -9.11 -12.29
CA PRO A 161 -19.31 -9.14 -11.51
C PRO A 161 -18.14 -8.63 -12.36
N LEU A 162 -17.27 -7.80 -11.77
CA LEU A 162 -16.09 -7.29 -12.46
C LEU A 162 -14.99 -8.36 -12.43
N PRO A 163 -14.48 -8.84 -13.59
CA PRO A 163 -13.35 -9.76 -13.58
C PRO A 163 -12.08 -9.06 -13.14
N VAL A 164 -11.33 -9.72 -12.25
CA VAL A 164 -10.04 -9.23 -11.73
C VAL A 164 -8.93 -10.22 -12.09
N CYS A 165 -7.91 -9.74 -12.78
CA CYS A 165 -6.72 -10.52 -13.11
C CYS A 165 -5.55 -10.07 -12.24
N LEU A 166 -4.97 -11.00 -11.47
CA LEU A 166 -3.73 -10.76 -10.73
C LEU A 166 -2.54 -11.23 -11.58
N ALA A 167 -1.88 -10.31 -12.27
CA ALA A 167 -0.65 -10.57 -12.99
C ALA A 167 0.55 -10.36 -12.06
N VAL A 168 1.15 -11.44 -11.61
CA VAL A 168 2.34 -11.45 -10.77
C VAL A 168 3.53 -11.05 -11.61
N THR A 169 4.01 -9.83 -11.46
CA THR A 169 5.14 -9.29 -12.23
C THR A 169 6.47 -9.68 -11.58
N LYS A 170 7.55 -9.68 -12.38
CA LYS A 170 8.88 -10.14 -11.96
C LYS A 170 8.86 -11.59 -11.43
N SER A 171 8.00 -12.43 -12.01
CA SER A 171 7.86 -13.83 -11.59
C SER A 171 9.12 -14.67 -11.77
N ASP A 172 10.08 -14.19 -12.56
CA ASP A 172 11.43 -14.74 -12.68
C ASP A 172 12.31 -14.58 -11.44
N LEU A 173 11.89 -13.75 -10.47
CA LEU A 173 12.50 -13.68 -9.13
C LEU A 173 11.93 -14.70 -8.14
N LEU A 174 10.82 -15.37 -8.49
CA LEU A 174 10.30 -16.43 -7.64
C LEU A 174 11.27 -17.62 -7.68
N PRO A 175 11.51 -18.30 -6.54
CA PRO A 175 12.37 -19.46 -6.50
C PRO A 175 11.79 -20.56 -7.40
N MET A 176 12.38 -20.73 -8.59
CA MET A 176 12.09 -21.91 -9.39
C MET A 176 12.77 -23.10 -8.74
N GLU A 177 12.01 -24.13 -8.36
CA GLU A 177 12.61 -25.42 -8.01
C GLU A 177 13.52 -25.84 -9.17
N PRO A 178 14.80 -26.18 -8.89
CA PRO A 178 15.72 -26.59 -9.94
C PRO A 178 15.09 -27.78 -10.66
N ALA A 179 14.92 -27.63 -11.98
CA ALA A 179 14.32 -28.65 -12.83
C ALA A 179 15.21 -29.90 -12.83
N THR A 180 15.03 -30.75 -11.82
CA THR A 180 15.64 -32.05 -11.71
C THR A 180 14.80 -33.01 -12.55
N SER A 181 15.45 -33.65 -13.52
CA SER A 181 14.92 -34.62 -14.50
C SER A 181 14.31 -34.06 -15.80
N SER A 182 14.84 -34.59 -16.90
CA SER A 182 14.57 -34.32 -18.31
C SER A 182 13.26 -34.95 -18.83
N THR A 183 12.23 -35.06 -17.97
CA THR A 183 10.95 -35.70 -18.34
C THR A 183 9.96 -34.64 -18.87
N PRO A 184 9.21 -34.89 -19.97
CA PRO A 184 8.39 -33.88 -20.63
C PRO A 184 7.29 -33.31 -19.73
N LEU A 185 7.03 -32.00 -19.88
CA LEU A 185 6.05 -31.19 -19.15
C LEU A 185 4.61 -31.72 -19.29
N ALA A 186 4.18 -32.59 -18.37
CA ALA A 186 2.76 -32.82 -18.10
C ALA A 186 2.52 -32.59 -16.61
N ALA A 187 1.79 -31.51 -16.31
CA ALA A 187 1.29 -31.13 -14.98
C ALA A 187 2.37 -30.88 -13.89
N LYS A 188 3.27 -29.92 -14.11
CA LYS A 188 3.98 -29.31 -12.97
C LYS A 188 2.98 -28.56 -12.11
N SER A 189 2.94 -28.88 -10.82
CA SER A 189 2.20 -28.11 -9.81
C SER A 189 2.49 -26.62 -9.98
N PRO A 190 1.48 -25.75 -9.85
CA PRO A 190 1.71 -24.31 -9.93
C PRO A 190 2.79 -23.91 -8.91
N PRO A 191 3.72 -23.02 -9.29
CA PRO A 191 4.75 -22.54 -8.38
C PRO A 191 4.10 -21.94 -7.13
N VAL A 192 4.65 -22.26 -5.96
CA VAL A 192 4.18 -21.76 -4.67
C VAL A 192 4.31 -20.24 -4.66
N LEU A 193 3.19 -19.54 -4.50
CA LEU A 193 3.18 -18.08 -4.38
C LEU A 193 3.71 -17.69 -2.99
N PRO A 194 4.37 -16.53 -2.86
CA PRO A 194 4.65 -15.95 -1.53
C PRO A 194 3.36 -15.81 -0.72
N GLU A 195 3.43 -16.03 0.59
CA GLU A 195 2.28 -16.02 1.52
C GLU A 195 1.39 -14.78 1.36
N TRP A 196 1.99 -13.57 1.33
CA TRP A 196 1.24 -12.32 1.17
C TRP A 196 0.47 -12.23 -0.15
N LEU A 197 0.98 -12.84 -1.21
CA LEU A 197 0.36 -12.83 -2.53
C LEU A 197 -0.78 -13.84 -2.60
N ASP A 198 -0.64 -14.97 -1.91
CA ASP A 198 -1.73 -15.94 -1.74
C ASP A 198 -2.87 -15.36 -0.87
N GLU A 199 -2.53 -14.62 0.20
CA GLU A 199 -3.50 -13.84 0.97
C GLU A 199 -4.23 -12.81 0.10
N LEU A 200 -3.49 -12.07 -0.74
CA LEU A 200 -4.08 -11.09 -1.66
C LEU A 200 -5.00 -11.77 -2.68
N ALA A 201 -4.59 -12.90 -3.25
CA ALA A 201 -5.41 -13.67 -4.16
C ALA A 201 -6.69 -14.18 -3.47
N THR A 202 -6.57 -14.64 -2.23
CA THR A 202 -7.69 -15.09 -1.39
C THR A 202 -8.66 -13.94 -1.09
N LEU A 203 -8.14 -12.76 -0.74
CA LEU A 203 -8.94 -11.54 -0.55
C LEU A 203 -9.77 -11.21 -1.80
N VAL A 204 -9.12 -11.16 -2.97
CA VAL A 204 -9.80 -10.82 -4.23
C VAL A 204 -10.84 -11.89 -4.59
N ARG A 205 -10.49 -13.18 -4.48
CA ARG A 205 -11.42 -14.29 -4.72
C ARG A 205 -12.62 -14.25 -3.79
N HIS A 206 -12.41 -13.93 -2.51
CA HIS A 206 -13.49 -13.80 -1.53
C HIS A 206 -14.43 -12.65 -1.89
N GLN A 207 -13.89 -11.51 -2.35
CA GLN A 207 -14.71 -10.34 -2.66
C GLN A 207 -15.43 -10.39 -4.01
N ILE A 208 -14.85 -11.01 -5.02
CA ILE A 208 -15.32 -11.00 -6.42
C ILE A 208 -15.89 -12.36 -6.86
N GLY A 209 -15.44 -13.45 -6.25
CA GLY A 209 -15.75 -14.82 -6.63
C GLY A 209 -14.60 -15.50 -7.36
N GLU A 210 -14.42 -16.80 -7.10
CA GLU A 210 -13.33 -17.61 -7.64
C GLU A 210 -13.36 -17.72 -9.17
N ASN A 211 -14.56 -17.80 -9.76
CA ASN A 211 -14.73 -17.92 -11.21
C ASN A 211 -14.32 -16.66 -11.99
N HIS A 212 -14.25 -15.50 -11.32
CA HIS A 212 -13.98 -14.20 -11.94
C HIS A 212 -12.63 -13.63 -11.51
N THR A 213 -11.81 -14.44 -10.84
CA THR A 213 -10.46 -14.07 -10.39
C THR A 213 -9.44 -15.08 -10.87
N ARG A 214 -8.37 -14.64 -11.53
CA ARG A 214 -7.30 -15.53 -11.96
C ARG A 214 -5.93 -14.91 -11.74
N VAL A 215 -4.97 -15.74 -11.35
CA VAL A 215 -3.57 -15.37 -11.13
C VAL A 215 -2.74 -15.86 -12.30
N PHE A 216 -1.88 -14.99 -12.84
CA PHE A 216 -0.94 -15.30 -13.91
C PHE A 216 0.46 -14.89 -13.49
N LEU A 217 1.45 -15.71 -13.84
CA LEU A 217 2.85 -15.33 -13.71
C LEU A 217 3.31 -14.62 -14.98
N THR A 218 3.89 -13.45 -14.80
CA THR A 218 4.35 -12.60 -15.89
C THR A 218 5.78 -12.13 -15.61
N SER A 219 6.60 -12.06 -16.64
CA SER A 219 7.92 -11.45 -16.54
C SER A 219 8.14 -10.58 -17.76
N ALA A 220 8.31 -9.28 -17.55
CA ALA A 220 8.59 -8.36 -18.63
C ALA A 220 10.01 -8.56 -19.20
N PHE A 221 10.94 -9.05 -18.37
CA PHE A 221 12.33 -9.23 -18.76
C PHE A 221 12.69 -10.69 -19.10
N GLY A 222 11.95 -11.68 -18.60
CA GLY A 222 12.23 -13.11 -18.79
C GLY A 222 13.49 -13.62 -18.09
N GLY A 223 14.04 -12.82 -17.17
CA GLY A 223 15.30 -12.98 -16.48
C GLY A 223 15.83 -11.60 -16.06
N HIS A 224 16.81 -11.56 -15.17
CA HIS A 224 17.44 -10.32 -14.70
C HIS A 224 18.96 -10.35 -14.92
N ALA A 225 19.59 -9.16 -14.96
CA ALA A 225 21.04 -9.07 -14.86
C ALA A 225 21.49 -9.60 -13.50
N ARG A 226 22.60 -10.36 -13.46
CA ARG A 226 23.07 -11.05 -12.23
C ARG A 226 23.30 -10.12 -11.03
N GLU A 227 23.59 -8.85 -11.28
CA GLU A 227 24.01 -7.88 -10.27
C GLU A 227 22.88 -6.91 -9.86
N ASP A 228 21.81 -6.76 -10.65
CA ASP A 228 20.75 -5.77 -10.40
C ASP A 228 19.39 -6.28 -10.90
N THR A 229 18.50 -6.63 -9.97
CA THR A 229 17.13 -7.12 -10.28
C THR A 229 16.23 -6.05 -10.88
N ALA A 230 16.59 -4.77 -10.84
CA ALA A 230 15.84 -3.70 -11.50
C ALA A 230 16.22 -3.55 -12.98
N ARG A 231 17.34 -4.13 -13.44
CA ARG A 231 17.81 -4.00 -14.82
C ARG A 231 17.37 -5.17 -15.70
N PRO A 232 17.05 -4.90 -16.98
CA PRO A 232 16.84 -5.96 -17.95
C PRO A 232 18.16 -6.72 -18.23
N PRO A 233 18.09 -7.96 -18.74
CA PRO A 233 19.25 -8.72 -19.18
C PRO A 233 20.06 -7.95 -20.24
N GLU A 234 21.37 -8.17 -20.28
CA GLU A 234 22.24 -7.55 -21.30
C GLU A 234 21.85 -7.92 -22.74
N ALA A 235 21.27 -9.11 -22.93
CA ALA A 235 20.73 -9.55 -24.22
C ALA A 235 19.39 -8.88 -24.60
N GLY A 236 18.89 -7.96 -23.76
CA GLY A 236 17.59 -7.34 -23.87
C GLY A 236 16.48 -8.15 -23.18
N PRO A 237 15.28 -7.56 -23.04
CA PRO A 237 14.12 -8.24 -22.46
C PRO A 237 13.71 -9.45 -23.30
N GLN A 238 13.37 -10.55 -22.64
CA GLN A 238 12.72 -11.73 -23.23
C GLN A 238 11.35 -11.96 -22.57
N PRO A 239 10.34 -11.15 -22.87
CA PRO A 239 9.08 -11.16 -22.14
C PRO A 239 8.40 -12.52 -22.15
N ARG A 240 7.80 -12.92 -21.02
CA ARG A 240 7.06 -14.17 -20.87
C ARG A 240 5.71 -13.91 -20.20
N GLY A 241 4.67 -14.52 -20.75
CA GLY A 241 3.35 -14.52 -20.11
C GLY A 241 2.62 -13.17 -20.14
N LEU A 242 3.01 -12.21 -20.97
CA LEU A 242 2.44 -10.85 -20.93
C LEU A 242 1.03 -10.78 -21.55
N GLU A 243 0.73 -11.60 -22.56
CA GLU A 243 -0.52 -11.51 -23.33
C GLU A 243 -1.67 -12.31 -22.69
N GLU A 244 -1.35 -13.40 -21.99
CA GLU A 244 -2.30 -14.33 -21.38
C GLU A 244 -3.23 -13.67 -20.35
N PRO A 245 -2.75 -12.79 -19.43
CA PRO A 245 -3.61 -12.01 -18.54
C PRO A 245 -4.63 -11.18 -19.30
N LEU A 246 -4.22 -10.53 -20.40
CA LEU A 246 -5.09 -9.66 -21.20
C LEU A 246 -6.13 -10.46 -21.97
N ARG A 247 -5.73 -11.57 -22.59
CA ARG A 247 -6.66 -12.47 -23.29
C ARG A 247 -7.72 -13.00 -22.34
N TRP A 248 -7.31 -13.51 -21.18
CA TRP A 248 -8.24 -14.06 -20.21
C TRP A 248 -9.19 -12.99 -19.67
N ILE A 249 -8.67 -11.84 -19.24
CA ILE A 249 -9.50 -10.84 -18.58
C ILE A 249 -10.51 -10.20 -19.53
N LEU A 250 -10.16 -10.03 -20.81
CA LEU A 250 -11.07 -9.46 -21.81
C LEU A 250 -12.15 -10.48 -22.21
N ALA A 251 -11.79 -11.75 -22.40
CA ALA A 251 -12.77 -12.80 -22.63
C ALA A 251 -13.73 -12.97 -21.44
N GLU A 252 -13.20 -12.94 -20.20
CA GLU A 252 -14.04 -13.03 -19.00
C GLU A 252 -14.90 -11.77 -18.83
N SER A 253 -14.44 -10.58 -19.25
CA SER A 253 -15.28 -9.37 -19.27
C SER A 253 -16.50 -9.53 -20.16
N ASP A 254 -16.35 -10.12 -21.34
CA ASP A 254 -17.46 -10.39 -22.27
C ASP A 254 -18.48 -11.36 -21.65
N ARG A 255 -17.98 -12.37 -20.94
CA ARG A 255 -18.80 -13.34 -20.21
C ARG A 255 -19.53 -12.68 -19.05
N CYS A 256 -18.85 -11.88 -18.23
CA CYS A 256 -19.44 -11.17 -17.10
C CYS A 256 -20.48 -10.13 -17.50
N LEU A 257 -20.31 -9.49 -18.66
CA LEU A 257 -21.29 -8.56 -19.23
C LEU A 257 -22.54 -9.29 -19.75
N SER A 258 -22.36 -10.43 -20.43
CA SER A 258 -23.45 -11.14 -21.11
C SER A 258 -24.22 -12.10 -20.19
N ALA A 259 -23.54 -12.89 -19.37
CA ALA A 259 -24.15 -14.00 -18.61
C ALA A 259 -25.28 -13.57 -17.64
N PRO A 260 -25.14 -12.50 -16.83
CA PRO A 260 -26.21 -12.05 -15.95
C PRO A 260 -27.45 -11.59 -16.73
N VAL A 261 -27.25 -10.95 -17.88
CA VAL A 261 -28.33 -10.46 -18.74
C VAL A 261 -29.03 -11.59 -19.47
N ILE A 262 -28.28 -12.56 -19.99
CA ILE A 262 -28.83 -13.80 -20.58
C ILE A 262 -29.64 -14.56 -19.53
N ALA A 263 -29.10 -14.77 -18.33
CA ALA A 263 -29.80 -15.45 -17.24
C ALA A 263 -31.06 -14.70 -16.79
N LYS A 264 -31.03 -13.36 -16.79
CA LYS A 264 -32.20 -12.51 -16.48
C LYS A 264 -33.25 -12.55 -17.59
N ALA A 265 -32.82 -12.59 -18.85
CA ALA A 265 -33.69 -12.74 -20.01
C ALA A 265 -34.41 -14.10 -19.98
N ARG A 266 -33.66 -15.19 -19.80
CA ARG A 266 -34.21 -16.57 -19.65
C ARG A 266 -35.18 -16.68 -18.48
N ARG A 267 -34.80 -16.22 -17.28
CA ARG A 267 -35.71 -16.19 -16.10
C ARG A 267 -36.98 -15.39 -16.36
N SER A 268 -36.89 -14.29 -17.12
CA SER A 268 -38.07 -13.50 -17.48
C SER A 268 -38.97 -14.25 -18.47
N LEU A 269 -38.41 -15.05 -19.38
CA LEU A 269 -39.16 -15.90 -20.31
C LEU A 269 -39.85 -17.08 -19.61
N GLU A 270 -39.21 -17.67 -18.60
CA GLU A 270 -39.74 -18.81 -17.82
C GLU A 270 -40.88 -18.41 -16.88
N ARG A 271 -40.82 -17.21 -16.27
CA ARG A 271 -41.87 -16.75 -15.38
C ARG A 271 -43.16 -16.50 -16.16
N ARG A 272 -44.23 -17.22 -15.78
CA ARG A 272 -45.59 -17.05 -16.36
C ARG A 272 -46.19 -15.66 -16.13
N TRP A 273 -45.72 -14.92 -15.12
CA TRP A 273 -46.35 -13.69 -14.63
C TRP A 273 -45.66 -12.40 -15.11
N PHE A 274 -46.46 -11.34 -15.19
CA PHE A 274 -46.33 -10.16 -16.05
C PHE A 274 -45.16 -9.18 -15.80
N HIS A 275 -44.20 -9.49 -14.94
CA HIS A 275 -43.25 -8.50 -14.41
C HIS A 275 -41.81 -8.80 -14.83
N GLY A 276 -41.23 -7.94 -15.68
CA GLY A 276 -39.79 -7.93 -15.95
C GLY A 276 -39.34 -7.67 -17.39
N TYR A 277 -40.17 -7.95 -18.41
CA TYR A 277 -39.72 -7.91 -19.82
C TYR A 277 -39.11 -6.59 -20.26
N ARG A 278 -39.71 -5.45 -19.90
CA ARG A 278 -39.17 -4.13 -20.26
C ARG A 278 -37.79 -3.90 -19.63
N LYS A 279 -37.57 -4.36 -18.39
CA LYS A 279 -36.27 -4.25 -17.71
C LYS A 279 -35.24 -5.20 -18.34
N ALA A 280 -35.65 -6.42 -18.71
CA ALA A 280 -34.79 -7.40 -19.38
C ALA A 280 -34.37 -6.94 -20.79
N ILE A 281 -35.31 -6.45 -21.62
CA ILE A 281 -35.00 -5.90 -22.95
C ILE A 281 -34.04 -4.72 -22.84
N LYS A 282 -34.31 -3.76 -21.94
CA LYS A 282 -33.39 -2.63 -21.69
C LYS A 282 -32.01 -3.08 -21.20
N ALA A 283 -31.90 -4.22 -20.51
CA ALA A 283 -30.61 -4.78 -20.12
C ALA A 283 -29.88 -5.39 -21.32
N CYS A 284 -30.61 -6.11 -22.19
CA CYS A 284 -30.08 -6.64 -23.46
C CYS A 284 -29.56 -5.49 -24.34
N ASP A 285 -30.34 -4.42 -24.50
CA ASP A 285 -29.94 -3.24 -25.30
C ASP A 285 -28.67 -2.58 -24.77
N ARG A 286 -28.54 -2.46 -23.43
CA ARG A 286 -27.37 -1.88 -22.79
C ARG A 286 -26.11 -2.71 -23.02
N VAL A 287 -26.19 -4.04 -22.90
CA VAL A 287 -25.04 -4.93 -23.14
C VAL A 287 -24.70 -5.00 -24.63
N ALA A 288 -25.71 -5.07 -25.50
CA ALA A 288 -25.50 -5.05 -26.95
C ALA A 288 -24.78 -3.77 -27.42
N ALA A 289 -25.08 -2.62 -26.80
CA ALA A 289 -24.41 -1.35 -27.09
C ALA A 289 -22.92 -1.34 -26.70
N LYS A 290 -22.50 -2.12 -25.69
CA LYS A 290 -21.09 -2.33 -25.35
C LYS A 290 -20.35 -3.24 -26.35
N GLY A 291 -21.09 -3.93 -27.23
CA GLY A 291 -20.56 -4.95 -28.13
C GLY A 291 -20.32 -6.28 -27.40
N LEU A 292 -20.57 -7.39 -28.09
CA LEU A 292 -20.33 -8.75 -27.62
C LEU A 292 -19.72 -9.57 -28.76
N PRO A 293 -19.00 -10.67 -28.46
CA PRO A 293 -18.62 -11.62 -29.48
C PRO A 293 -19.86 -12.16 -30.20
N GLU A 294 -19.67 -12.59 -31.45
CA GLU A 294 -20.78 -12.84 -32.37
C GLU A 294 -21.77 -13.88 -31.84
N LYS A 295 -21.27 -14.94 -31.20
CA LYS A 295 -22.07 -16.02 -30.64
C LYS A 295 -22.99 -15.52 -29.53
N GLU A 296 -22.45 -14.80 -28.55
CA GLU A 296 -23.19 -14.24 -27.42
C GLU A 296 -24.15 -13.15 -27.89
N ARG A 297 -23.78 -12.39 -28.91
CA ARG A 297 -24.66 -11.39 -29.53
C ARG A 297 -25.86 -12.06 -30.20
N GLN A 298 -25.65 -13.11 -30.99
CA GLN A 298 -26.72 -13.87 -31.64
C GLN A 298 -27.69 -14.44 -30.61
N GLU A 299 -27.17 -15.04 -29.54
CA GLU A 299 -28.00 -15.56 -28.44
C GLU A 299 -28.79 -14.44 -27.75
N LEU A 300 -28.16 -13.30 -27.47
CA LEU A 300 -28.81 -12.16 -26.82
C LEU A 300 -29.91 -11.56 -27.71
N ASP A 301 -29.66 -11.44 -29.02
CA ASP A 301 -30.63 -10.94 -30.00
C ASP A 301 -31.81 -11.91 -30.16
N GLU A 302 -31.57 -13.23 -30.13
CA GLU A 302 -32.61 -14.25 -30.13
C GLU A 302 -33.49 -14.14 -28.87
N LEU A 303 -32.88 -14.09 -27.69
CA LEU A 303 -33.60 -13.94 -26.42
C LEU A 303 -34.39 -12.63 -26.39
N LYS A 304 -33.81 -11.54 -26.88
CA LYS A 304 -34.49 -10.24 -27.00
C LYS A 304 -35.69 -10.32 -27.95
N ALA A 305 -35.56 -10.99 -29.10
CA ALA A 305 -36.66 -11.21 -30.02
C ALA A 305 -37.80 -12.00 -29.36
N GLN A 306 -37.47 -13.09 -28.65
CA GLN A 306 -38.45 -13.89 -27.89
C GLN A 306 -39.14 -13.06 -26.79
N LEU A 307 -38.39 -12.21 -26.06
CA LEU A 307 -38.94 -11.31 -25.04
C LEU A 307 -39.90 -10.28 -25.66
N ILE A 308 -39.56 -9.71 -26.81
CA ILE A 308 -40.41 -8.75 -27.54
C ILE A 308 -41.68 -9.46 -28.02
N GLU A 309 -41.56 -10.65 -28.60
CA GLU A 309 -42.69 -11.43 -29.08
C GLU A 309 -43.63 -11.80 -27.94
N ARG A 310 -43.11 -12.31 -26.82
CA ARG A 310 -43.90 -12.61 -25.62
C ARG A 310 -44.60 -11.36 -25.09
N ARG A 311 -43.92 -10.22 -25.06
CA ARG A 311 -44.52 -8.93 -24.67
C ARG A 311 -45.64 -8.50 -25.63
N GLN A 312 -45.49 -8.71 -26.93
CA GLN A 312 -46.53 -8.40 -27.92
C GLN A 312 -47.73 -9.34 -27.80
N ARG A 313 -47.49 -10.65 -27.67
CA ARG A 313 -48.54 -11.65 -27.40
C ARG A 313 -49.29 -11.28 -26.11
N GLN A 314 -48.58 -10.89 -25.06
CA GLN A 314 -49.20 -10.42 -23.82
C GLN A 314 -50.03 -9.14 -23.98
N ARG A 315 -49.58 -8.16 -24.78
CA ARG A 315 -50.40 -6.98 -25.07
C ARG A 315 -51.68 -7.38 -25.79
N ARG A 316 -51.62 -8.34 -26.71
CA ARG A 316 -52.80 -8.90 -27.38
C ARG A 316 -53.68 -9.67 -26.39
N THR A 317 -53.13 -10.52 -25.53
CA THR A 317 -53.90 -11.25 -24.51
C THR A 317 -54.52 -10.32 -23.48
N LYS A 318 -53.83 -9.25 -23.05
CA LYS A 318 -54.42 -8.21 -22.19
C LYS A 318 -55.51 -7.45 -22.91
N PHE A 319 -55.32 -7.11 -24.18
CA PHE A 319 -56.36 -6.47 -24.97
C PHE A 319 -57.57 -7.38 -25.16
N ILE A 320 -57.36 -8.67 -25.45
CA ILE A 320 -58.40 -9.68 -25.57
C ILE A 320 -59.07 -9.92 -24.22
N LEU A 321 -58.33 -10.08 -23.12
CA LEU A 321 -58.88 -10.29 -21.78
C LEU A 321 -59.63 -9.05 -21.30
N CYS A 322 -59.11 -7.85 -21.52
CA CYS A 322 -59.85 -6.61 -21.27
C CYS A 322 -61.09 -6.55 -22.14
N ALA A 323 -61.02 -6.81 -23.45
CA ALA A 323 -62.20 -6.85 -24.32
C ALA A 323 -63.19 -7.95 -23.90
N PHE A 324 -62.72 -9.11 -23.43
CA PHE A 324 -63.53 -10.22 -22.95
C PHE A 324 -64.15 -9.90 -21.60
N ILE A 325 -63.45 -9.18 -20.72
CA ILE A 325 -64.00 -8.60 -19.48
C ILE A 325 -65.03 -7.52 -19.84
N THR A 326 -64.78 -6.66 -20.83
CA THR A 326 -65.78 -5.67 -21.26
C THR A 326 -67.00 -6.35 -21.88
N ILE A 327 -66.81 -7.39 -22.69
CA ILE A 327 -67.88 -8.21 -23.25
C ILE A 327 -68.60 -8.96 -22.13
N LEU A 328 -67.89 -9.52 -21.15
CA LEU A 328 -68.47 -10.15 -19.96
C LEU A 328 -69.18 -9.14 -19.06
N LEU A 329 -68.75 -7.89 -18.99
CA LEU A 329 -69.42 -6.82 -18.26
C LEU A 329 -70.65 -6.31 -19.03
N VAL A 330 -70.63 -6.38 -20.37
CA VAL A 330 -71.80 -6.10 -21.23
C VAL A 330 -72.79 -7.27 -21.19
N ILE A 331 -72.31 -8.51 -21.21
CA ILE A 331 -73.11 -9.72 -21.05
C ILE A 331 -73.65 -9.78 -19.63
N ALA A 332 -72.84 -9.53 -18.60
CA ALA A 332 -73.28 -9.41 -17.20
C ALA A 332 -74.18 -8.18 -17.02
N GLY A 333 -74.02 -7.11 -17.79
CA GLY A 333 -74.98 -6.00 -17.85
C GLY A 333 -76.33 -6.43 -18.47
N LEU A 334 -76.31 -7.23 -19.53
CA LEU A 334 -77.49 -7.87 -20.14
C LEU A 334 -78.10 -8.95 -19.23
N TRP A 335 -77.27 -9.65 -18.46
CA TRP A 335 -77.63 -10.69 -17.50
C TRP A 335 -78.12 -10.09 -16.18
N LEU A 336 -77.63 -8.93 -15.77
CA LEU A 336 -78.16 -8.08 -14.70
C LEU A 336 -79.43 -7.36 -15.16
N HIS A 337 -79.65 -7.18 -16.46
CA HIS A 337 -80.91 -6.69 -17.01
C HIS A 337 -81.99 -7.78 -17.08
N ALA A 338 -81.60 -9.03 -17.41
CA ALA A 338 -82.44 -10.22 -17.27
C ALA A 338 -82.63 -10.62 -15.79
N GLY A 339 -81.59 -10.42 -14.99
CA GLY A 339 -81.57 -10.56 -13.54
C GLY A 339 -82.40 -9.49 -12.85
N ARG A 340 -82.54 -8.27 -13.40
CA ARG A 340 -83.51 -7.25 -12.94
C ARG A 340 -84.98 -7.66 -13.11
N LEU A 341 -85.28 -8.61 -13.99
CA LEU A 341 -86.60 -9.25 -14.09
C LEU A 341 -86.78 -10.41 -13.09
N ALA A 342 -85.69 -11.08 -12.70
CA ALA A 342 -85.70 -12.13 -11.67
C ALA A 342 -85.56 -11.59 -10.22
N THR A 343 -84.86 -10.48 -10.03
CA THR A 343 -84.64 -9.81 -8.73
C THR A 343 -85.85 -9.01 -8.25
N ASN A 344 -86.90 -8.85 -9.09
CA ASN A 344 -88.23 -8.48 -8.60
C ASN A 344 -88.97 -9.66 -7.92
N ALA A 345 -88.50 -10.91 -8.10
CA ALA A 345 -89.00 -12.08 -7.36
C ALA A 345 -88.11 -12.44 -6.15
N GLU A 346 -86.82 -12.11 -6.20
CA GLU A 346 -85.86 -12.36 -5.12
C GLU A 346 -85.73 -11.20 -4.12
N ALA A 347 -86.51 -10.13 -4.31
CA ALA A 347 -86.70 -9.06 -3.33
C ALA A 347 -87.55 -9.48 -2.11
N VAL A 348 -87.91 -10.76 -1.98
CA VAL A 348 -88.63 -11.34 -0.81
C VAL A 348 -87.71 -12.14 0.11
N MET A 349 -86.46 -12.42 -0.27
CA MET A 349 -85.50 -13.16 0.58
C MET A 349 -84.35 -12.28 1.08
N SER A 350 -84.68 -11.06 1.50
CA SER A 350 -83.80 -10.23 2.32
C SER A 350 -83.62 -10.86 3.72
N ALA A 351 -82.38 -11.16 4.10
CA ALA A 351 -81.79 -10.71 5.36
C ALA A 351 -80.40 -11.32 5.57
N ASP A 352 -79.49 -10.47 6.03
CA ASP A 352 -78.15 -10.79 6.50
C ASP A 352 -78.12 -12.00 7.43
N SER A 353 -77.11 -12.85 7.24
CA SER A 353 -76.68 -14.02 8.04
C SER A 353 -77.02 -15.41 7.49
N ILE A 354 -76.32 -15.82 6.42
CA ILE A 354 -76.15 -17.25 6.12
C ILE A 354 -75.14 -17.81 7.14
N THR A 355 -75.65 -18.44 8.19
CA THR A 355 -74.87 -19.20 9.18
C THR A 355 -74.74 -20.68 8.78
N PRO A 356 -73.79 -21.47 9.33
CA PRO A 356 -73.72 -22.91 9.09
C PRO A 356 -75.03 -23.66 9.39
N GLU A 357 -75.85 -23.14 10.31
CA GLU A 357 -77.16 -23.66 10.66
C GLU A 357 -78.21 -23.40 9.58
N SER A 358 -78.12 -22.27 8.86
CA SER A 358 -78.98 -21.98 7.71
C SER A 358 -78.73 -22.94 6.53
N ILE A 359 -77.47 -23.32 6.30
CA ILE A 359 -77.08 -24.32 5.28
C ILE A 359 -77.54 -25.73 5.67
N ALA A 360 -77.47 -26.08 6.96
CA ALA A 360 -77.98 -27.35 7.48
C ALA A 360 -79.52 -27.45 7.38
N SER A 361 -80.24 -26.35 7.58
CA SER A 361 -81.70 -26.27 7.43
C SER A 361 -82.15 -26.44 5.97
N VAL A 362 -81.45 -25.82 5.02
CA VAL A 362 -81.68 -26.01 3.57
C VAL A 362 -81.38 -27.46 3.16
N LEU A 363 -80.32 -28.08 3.68
CA LEU A 363 -79.99 -29.49 3.45
C LEU A 363 -81.05 -30.47 3.97
N ALA A 364 -81.70 -30.17 5.10
CA ALA A 364 -82.80 -30.97 5.64
C ALA A 364 -84.08 -30.83 4.80
N PHE A 365 -84.35 -29.63 4.28
CA PHE A 365 -85.50 -29.35 3.41
C PHE A 365 -85.38 -30.02 2.03
N VAL A 366 -84.19 -29.99 1.42
CA VAL A 366 -83.92 -30.62 0.10
C VAL A 366 -84.02 -32.15 0.16
N LYS A 367 -83.83 -32.76 1.33
CA LYS A 367 -83.93 -34.22 1.51
C LYS A 367 -85.36 -34.76 1.66
N SER A 368 -86.37 -33.93 1.95
CA SER A 368 -87.64 -34.45 2.48
C SER A 368 -88.71 -34.83 1.45
N THR A 369 -88.94 -34.15 0.32
CA THR A 369 -89.79 -34.69 -0.77
C THR A 369 -89.80 -33.80 -2.02
N ASN A 370 -89.38 -34.36 -3.17
CA ASN A 370 -89.74 -34.03 -4.58
C ASN A 370 -88.50 -34.15 -5.52
N PRO A 371 -88.50 -35.03 -6.54
CA PRO A 371 -87.37 -35.21 -7.47
C PRO A 371 -87.06 -33.96 -8.34
N ALA A 372 -87.99 -33.02 -8.51
CA ALA A 372 -87.73 -31.76 -9.21
C ALA A 372 -86.90 -30.77 -8.37
N CYS A 373 -87.02 -30.79 -7.04
CA CYS A 373 -86.22 -29.96 -6.13
C CYS A 373 -84.75 -30.39 -6.08
N LYS A 374 -84.45 -31.67 -6.38
CA LYS A 374 -83.06 -32.17 -6.42
C LYS A 374 -82.21 -31.57 -7.55
N ILE A 375 -82.80 -31.08 -8.63
CA ILE A 375 -82.04 -30.49 -9.75
C ILE A 375 -81.92 -28.97 -9.54
N VAL A 376 -82.96 -28.31 -9.02
CA VAL A 376 -82.97 -26.86 -8.79
C VAL A 376 -82.19 -26.47 -7.52
N PHE A 377 -82.33 -27.22 -6.41
CA PHE A 377 -81.61 -26.93 -5.18
C PHE A 377 -80.26 -27.65 -5.04
N ALA A 378 -79.94 -28.63 -5.90
CA ALA A 378 -78.55 -29.08 -5.99
C ALA A 378 -77.67 -27.97 -6.56
N ASP A 379 -78.16 -27.25 -7.58
CA ASP A 379 -77.47 -26.08 -8.13
C ASP A 379 -77.40 -24.94 -7.10
N GLU A 380 -78.46 -24.68 -6.31
CA GLU A 380 -78.37 -23.68 -5.22
C GLU A 380 -77.51 -24.09 -4.04
N LEU A 381 -77.51 -25.37 -3.64
CA LEU A 381 -76.63 -25.89 -2.59
C LEU A 381 -75.18 -25.93 -3.06
N GLU A 382 -74.94 -26.29 -4.32
CA GLU A 382 -73.63 -26.21 -4.96
C GLU A 382 -73.19 -24.75 -5.06
N ARG A 383 -74.06 -23.82 -5.47
CA ARG A 383 -73.77 -22.37 -5.41
C ARG A 383 -73.51 -21.87 -4.01
N ALA A 384 -74.24 -22.32 -2.99
CA ALA A 384 -74.01 -21.92 -1.59
C ALA A 384 -72.69 -22.48 -1.04
N LYS A 385 -72.33 -23.73 -1.41
CA LYS A 385 -71.04 -24.33 -1.09
C LYS A 385 -69.91 -23.62 -1.82
N THR A 386 -70.04 -23.40 -3.13
CA THR A 386 -69.08 -22.64 -3.93
C THR A 386 -68.94 -21.22 -3.40
N PHE A 387 -70.04 -20.57 -2.99
CA PHE A 387 -70.00 -19.24 -2.37
C PHE A 387 -69.29 -19.26 -1.01
N TYR A 388 -69.52 -20.27 -0.16
CA TYR A 388 -68.82 -20.42 1.11
C TYR A 388 -67.32 -20.72 0.89
N GLU A 389 -66.98 -21.58 -0.07
CA GLU A 389 -65.61 -21.91 -0.45
C GLU A 389 -64.88 -20.71 -1.07
N ASP A 390 -65.53 -19.97 -1.97
CA ASP A 390 -65.00 -18.75 -2.57
C ASP A 390 -64.78 -17.68 -1.50
N ARG A 391 -65.74 -17.49 -0.59
CA ARG A 391 -65.61 -16.55 0.52
C ARG A 391 -64.51 -16.96 1.50
N ALA A 392 -64.35 -18.26 1.77
CA ALA A 392 -63.27 -18.78 2.60
C ALA A 392 -61.91 -18.54 1.93
N ASN A 393 -61.77 -18.85 0.64
CA ASN A 393 -60.55 -18.62 -0.14
C ASN A 393 -60.22 -17.12 -0.24
N ASP A 394 -61.22 -16.26 -0.44
CA ASP A 394 -61.06 -14.80 -0.40
C ASP A 394 -60.58 -14.31 0.97
N CYS A 395 -61.08 -14.90 2.05
CA CYS A 395 -60.63 -14.60 3.41
C CYS A 395 -59.20 -15.09 3.66
N VAL A 396 -58.81 -16.27 3.17
CA VAL A 396 -57.40 -16.75 3.22
C VAL A 396 -56.49 -15.73 2.55
N VAL A 397 -56.78 -15.35 1.29
CA VAL A 397 -55.97 -14.40 0.53
C VAL A 397 -55.89 -13.04 1.23
N ARG A 398 -56.98 -12.56 1.81
CA ARG A 398 -56.98 -11.30 2.57
C ARG A 398 -56.13 -11.39 3.83
N THR A 399 -56.25 -12.46 4.60
CA THR A 399 -55.43 -12.68 5.79
C THR A 399 -53.97 -12.80 5.42
N GLU A 400 -53.61 -13.56 4.38
CA GLU A 400 -52.23 -13.67 3.88
C GLU A 400 -51.66 -12.32 3.41
N ASN A 401 -52.46 -11.51 2.70
CA ASN A 401 -52.05 -10.17 2.30
C ASN A 401 -51.79 -9.28 3.53
N MET A 402 -52.65 -9.33 4.56
CA MET A 402 -52.40 -8.60 5.81
C MET A 402 -51.16 -9.10 6.53
N LEU A 403 -50.94 -10.42 6.62
CA LEU A 403 -49.72 -10.97 7.22
C LEU A 403 -48.46 -10.50 6.48
N SER A 404 -48.54 -10.36 5.15
CA SER A 404 -47.44 -9.83 4.34
C SER A 404 -47.26 -8.31 4.49
N GLU A 405 -48.35 -7.54 4.58
CA GLU A 405 -48.31 -6.09 4.76
C GLU A 405 -47.73 -5.71 6.12
N TYR A 406 -48.13 -6.44 7.15
CA TYR A 406 -47.67 -6.28 8.52
C TYR A 406 -46.46 -7.16 8.84
N ALA A 407 -45.70 -7.62 7.85
CA ALA A 407 -44.49 -8.42 8.10
C ALA A 407 -43.54 -7.69 9.05
N ASP A 408 -42.90 -8.45 9.94
CA ASP A 408 -41.93 -7.90 10.89
C ASP A 408 -40.72 -7.30 10.17
N SER A 409 -40.22 -6.17 10.67
CA SER A 409 -39.03 -5.51 10.18
C SER A 409 -38.18 -5.09 11.38
N PRO A 410 -36.92 -5.56 11.49
CA PRO A 410 -36.06 -5.30 12.64
C PRO A 410 -35.64 -3.82 12.76
N GLU A 411 -35.82 -3.01 11.72
CA GLU A 411 -35.49 -1.58 11.71
C GLU A 411 -36.56 -0.71 12.39
N LEU A 412 -37.74 -1.27 12.69
CA LEU A 412 -38.83 -0.54 13.32
C LEU A 412 -38.69 -0.54 14.84
N HIS A 413 -39.13 0.55 15.46
CA HIS A 413 -39.22 0.67 16.91
C HIS A 413 -40.08 -0.46 17.50
N TRP A 414 -39.68 -1.03 18.64
CA TRP A 414 -40.27 -2.26 19.18
C TRP A 414 -41.79 -2.17 19.39
N ARG A 415 -42.31 -1.00 19.80
CA ARG A 415 -43.76 -0.76 19.94
C ARG A 415 -44.54 -0.94 18.64
N GLU A 416 -43.98 -0.45 17.52
CA GLU A 416 -44.61 -0.63 16.22
C GLU A 416 -44.57 -2.10 15.80
N ARG A 417 -43.47 -2.81 16.11
CA ARG A 417 -43.36 -4.26 15.85
C ARG A 417 -44.39 -5.06 16.65
N VAL A 418 -44.64 -4.69 17.91
CA VAL A 418 -45.71 -5.26 18.75
C VAL A 418 -47.09 -5.00 18.14
N GLU A 419 -47.41 -3.75 17.78
CA GLU A 419 -48.70 -3.41 17.17
C GLU A 419 -48.96 -4.21 15.88
N ARG A 420 -47.94 -4.35 15.04
CA ARG A 420 -48.03 -5.15 13.82
C ARG A 420 -48.24 -6.63 14.13
N ALA A 421 -47.54 -7.19 15.10
CA ALA A 421 -47.72 -8.58 15.52
C ALA A 421 -49.12 -8.81 16.11
N GLU A 422 -49.64 -7.90 16.92
CA GLU A 422 -51.02 -7.96 17.44
C GLU A 422 -52.07 -7.90 16.32
N ALA A 423 -51.85 -7.06 15.30
CA ALA A 423 -52.71 -7.01 14.12
C ALA A 423 -52.71 -8.34 13.34
N ARG A 424 -51.55 -8.98 13.19
CA ARG A 424 -51.42 -10.32 12.58
C ARG A 424 -52.13 -11.40 13.41
N ILE A 425 -51.94 -11.40 14.73
CA ILE A 425 -52.63 -12.31 15.66
C ILE A 425 -54.15 -12.16 15.52
N LYS A 426 -54.64 -10.93 15.52
CA LYS A 426 -56.07 -10.64 15.36
C LYS A 426 -56.59 -11.16 14.02
N ALA A 427 -55.87 -10.92 12.93
CA ALA A 427 -56.25 -11.41 11.60
C ALA A 427 -56.34 -12.94 11.51
N CYS A 428 -55.38 -13.63 12.13
CA CYS A 428 -55.38 -15.10 12.21
C CYS A 428 -56.55 -15.63 13.06
N ARG A 429 -56.82 -15.02 14.22
CA ARG A 429 -57.94 -15.41 15.09
C ARG A 429 -59.31 -15.14 14.44
N ASP A 430 -59.48 -13.97 13.84
CA ASP A 430 -60.70 -13.61 13.09
C ASP A 430 -60.98 -14.64 11.98
N PHE A 431 -59.94 -15.14 11.29
CA PHE A 431 -60.09 -16.21 10.29
C PHE A 431 -60.49 -17.55 10.94
N ALA A 432 -59.81 -17.96 12.00
CA ALA A 432 -60.05 -19.22 12.70
C ALA A 432 -61.49 -19.31 13.26
N ASP A 433 -62.02 -18.20 13.77
CA ASP A 433 -63.38 -18.09 14.31
C ASP A 433 -64.45 -18.18 13.19
N LEU A 434 -64.19 -17.56 12.04
CA LEU A 434 -65.12 -17.57 10.90
C LEU A 434 -65.18 -18.92 10.18
N PHE A 435 -64.07 -19.68 10.17
CA PHE A 435 -63.95 -20.92 9.39
C PHE A 435 -63.37 -22.09 10.22
N PRO A 436 -64.07 -22.53 11.29
CA PRO A 436 -63.51 -23.48 12.27
C PRO A 436 -63.20 -24.88 11.72
N GLN A 437 -63.74 -25.23 10.54
CA GLN A 437 -63.61 -26.54 9.90
C GLN A 437 -62.57 -26.58 8.75
N ARG A 438 -61.93 -25.46 8.41
CA ARG A 438 -60.92 -25.39 7.34
C ARG A 438 -59.55 -25.91 7.82
N ILE A 439 -58.76 -26.47 6.91
CA ILE A 439 -57.42 -27.00 7.25
C ILE A 439 -56.41 -25.87 7.48
N GLU A 440 -56.57 -24.75 6.77
CA GLU A 440 -55.73 -23.56 6.87
C GLU A 440 -55.80 -22.91 8.26
N ARG A 441 -56.86 -23.22 9.02
CA ARG A 441 -56.98 -22.82 10.43
C ARG A 441 -55.75 -23.22 11.23
N TYR A 442 -55.25 -24.45 11.09
CA TYR A 442 -54.11 -24.91 11.87
C TYR A 442 -52.85 -24.11 11.58
N GLU A 443 -52.65 -23.70 10.32
CA GLU A 443 -51.53 -22.85 9.93
C GLU A 443 -51.66 -21.44 10.51
N PHE A 444 -52.87 -20.87 10.51
CA PHE A 444 -53.11 -19.55 11.11
C PHE A 444 -53.05 -19.56 12.64
N ASP A 445 -53.52 -20.63 13.29
CA ASP A 445 -53.39 -20.82 14.74
C ASP A 445 -51.91 -20.91 15.15
N GLN A 446 -51.09 -21.64 14.37
CA GLN A 446 -49.65 -21.71 14.58
C GLN A 446 -48.99 -20.34 14.38
N LYS A 447 -49.29 -19.63 13.29
CA LYS A 447 -48.76 -18.27 13.05
C LYS A 447 -49.16 -17.28 14.16
N ALA A 448 -50.39 -17.36 14.65
CA ALA A 448 -50.84 -16.53 15.77
C ALA A 448 -50.07 -16.85 17.06
N SER A 449 -49.74 -18.13 17.30
CA SER A 449 -48.90 -18.53 18.44
C SER A 449 -47.47 -18.02 18.30
N ASP A 450 -46.89 -18.11 17.09
CA ASP A 450 -45.54 -17.61 16.82
C ASP A 450 -45.46 -16.09 16.99
N ASP A 451 -46.46 -15.36 16.49
CA ASP A 451 -46.56 -13.90 16.66
C ASP A 451 -46.83 -13.51 18.12
N GLN A 452 -47.55 -14.32 18.89
CA GLN A 452 -47.74 -14.10 20.33
C GLN A 452 -46.42 -14.23 21.09
N ASN A 453 -45.62 -15.27 20.79
CA ASN A 453 -44.28 -15.44 21.35
C ASN A 453 -43.36 -14.26 20.96
N LEU A 454 -43.49 -13.75 19.73
CA LEU A 454 -42.77 -12.56 19.28
C LEU A 454 -43.18 -11.31 20.08
N VAL A 455 -44.48 -11.09 20.33
CA VAL A 455 -44.95 -9.97 21.17
C VAL A 455 -44.35 -10.05 22.57
N GLU A 456 -44.37 -11.23 23.20
CA GLU A 456 -43.80 -11.43 24.53
C GLU A 456 -42.30 -11.14 24.55
N ALA A 457 -41.56 -11.61 23.53
CA ALA A 457 -40.13 -11.33 23.39
C ALA A 457 -39.84 -9.83 23.16
N LEU A 458 -40.62 -9.16 22.30
CA LEU A 458 -40.47 -7.73 22.03
C LEU A 458 -40.84 -6.86 23.23
N GLN A 459 -41.82 -7.25 24.02
CA GLN A 459 -42.15 -6.54 25.26
C GLN A 459 -41.08 -6.72 26.32
N ALA A 460 -40.47 -7.90 26.41
CA ALA A 460 -39.40 -8.18 27.35
C ALA A 460 -38.07 -7.50 26.98
N TYR A 461 -37.68 -7.49 25.70
CA TYR A 461 -36.34 -7.06 25.26
C TYR A 461 -36.33 -5.84 24.31
N GLY A 462 -37.46 -5.48 23.71
CA GLY A 462 -37.55 -4.40 22.73
C GLY A 462 -37.09 -3.02 23.23
N PRO A 463 -37.46 -2.58 24.46
CA PRO A 463 -36.93 -1.32 25.02
C PRO A 463 -35.40 -1.28 25.10
N PHE A 464 -34.79 -2.42 25.44
CA PHE A 464 -33.33 -2.57 25.47
C PHE A 464 -32.73 -2.48 24.07
N ASP A 465 -33.27 -3.25 23.12
CA ASP A 465 -32.71 -3.36 21.76
C ASP A 465 -32.71 -2.00 21.03
N ASP A 466 -33.78 -1.22 21.16
CA ASP A 466 -33.89 0.12 20.55
C ASP A 466 -32.89 1.11 21.19
N GLU A 467 -32.78 1.11 22.53
CA GLU A 467 -31.86 2.02 23.20
C GLU A 467 -30.39 1.60 23.00
N TYR A 468 -30.11 0.31 22.95
CA TYR A 468 -28.79 -0.21 22.60
C TYR A 468 -28.35 0.29 21.21
N ALA A 469 -29.24 0.24 20.21
CA ALA A 469 -28.96 0.76 18.88
C ALA A 469 -28.62 2.27 18.92
N ASN A 470 -29.38 3.06 19.69
CA ASN A 470 -29.11 4.50 19.88
C ASN A 470 -27.75 4.76 20.54
N VAL A 471 -27.40 3.97 21.57
CA VAL A 471 -26.11 4.08 22.28
C VAL A 471 -24.96 3.71 21.34
N VAL A 472 -25.05 2.59 20.60
CA VAL A 472 -24.02 2.19 19.64
C VAL A 472 -23.79 3.28 18.59
N GLN A 473 -24.84 3.86 18.03
CA GLN A 473 -24.73 4.96 17.08
C GLN A 473 -24.09 6.21 17.72
N SER A 474 -24.49 6.56 18.94
CA SER A 474 -23.95 7.70 19.67
C SER A 474 -22.48 7.52 20.03
N LEU A 475 -22.07 6.28 20.34
CA LEU A 475 -20.70 5.92 20.67
C LEU A 475 -19.74 6.21 19.52
N GLU A 476 -20.14 6.08 18.26
CA GLU A 476 -19.26 6.33 17.12
C GLU A 476 -18.56 7.70 17.21
N SER A 477 -19.32 8.74 17.56
CA SER A 477 -18.84 10.14 17.63
C SER A 477 -18.38 10.60 19.03
N ALA A 478 -18.67 9.83 20.08
CA ALA A 478 -18.40 10.23 21.46
C ALA A 478 -16.90 10.19 21.81
N SER A 479 -16.47 11.13 22.66
CA SER A 479 -15.17 11.06 23.36
C SER A 479 -15.15 9.88 24.36
N VAL A 480 -13.98 9.48 24.85
CA VAL A 480 -13.87 8.37 25.83
C VAL A 480 -14.67 8.67 27.10
N SER A 481 -14.62 9.91 27.59
CA SER A 481 -15.39 10.31 28.78
C SER A 481 -16.90 10.27 28.54
N GLN A 482 -17.36 10.73 27.37
CA GLN A 482 -18.78 10.66 26.98
C GLN A 482 -19.23 9.22 26.78
N ALA A 483 -18.40 8.39 26.14
CA ALA A 483 -18.66 6.98 25.91
C ALA A 483 -18.85 6.22 27.22
N ARG A 484 -17.98 6.44 28.22
CA ARG A 484 -18.13 5.87 29.57
C ARG A 484 -19.45 6.26 30.23
N GLU A 485 -19.83 7.53 30.14
CA GLU A 485 -21.07 8.01 30.75
C GLU A 485 -22.32 7.48 30.02
N LEU A 486 -22.26 7.37 28.68
CA LEU A 486 -23.32 6.76 27.87
C LEU A 486 -23.51 5.28 28.23
N VAL A 487 -22.43 4.49 28.26
CA VAL A 487 -22.51 3.06 28.63
C VAL A 487 -22.95 2.92 30.09
N ARG A 488 -22.43 3.73 31.01
CA ARG A 488 -22.85 3.71 32.41
C ARG A 488 -24.33 4.03 32.58
N SER A 489 -24.83 5.08 31.92
CA SER A 489 -26.24 5.47 32.02
C SER A 489 -27.16 4.43 31.39
N PHE A 490 -26.75 3.83 30.27
CA PHE A 490 -27.42 2.68 29.66
C PHE A 490 -27.50 1.49 30.62
N THR A 491 -26.38 1.03 31.18
CA THR A 491 -26.34 -0.13 32.11
C THR A 491 -27.12 0.13 33.41
N LEU A 492 -27.22 1.39 33.85
CA LEU A 492 -28.07 1.76 35.00
C LEU A 492 -29.57 1.67 34.68
N ASN A 493 -29.97 2.03 33.46
CA ASN A 493 -31.36 1.97 33.01
C ASN A 493 -31.77 0.55 32.57
N PHE A 494 -30.80 -0.26 32.16
CA PHE A 494 -30.98 -1.63 31.70
C PHE A 494 -29.97 -2.56 32.40
N PRO A 495 -30.27 -3.02 33.62
CA PRO A 495 -29.35 -3.87 34.39
C PRO A 495 -29.14 -5.22 33.71
N PRO A 496 -27.89 -5.74 33.59
CA PRO A 496 -27.61 -7.01 32.92
C PRO A 496 -28.40 -8.21 33.48
N ASP A 497 -28.70 -8.19 34.78
CA ASP A 497 -29.47 -9.23 35.46
C ASP A 497 -30.92 -9.34 34.96
N GLU A 498 -31.49 -8.24 34.44
CA GLU A 498 -32.83 -8.22 33.86
C GLU A 498 -32.84 -8.65 32.39
N TYR A 499 -31.68 -8.66 31.73
CA TYR A 499 -31.52 -8.96 30.30
C TYR A 499 -30.46 -10.06 30.05
N PRO A 500 -30.65 -11.28 30.57
CA PRO A 500 -29.63 -12.34 30.53
C PRO A 500 -29.32 -12.84 29.10
N LEU A 501 -30.23 -12.64 28.14
CA LEU A 501 -29.99 -12.99 26.72
C LEU A 501 -29.22 -11.89 25.96
N ARG A 502 -28.74 -10.84 26.64
CA ARG A 502 -28.03 -9.70 26.05
C ARG A 502 -26.63 -9.46 26.64
N THR A 503 -26.03 -10.49 27.22
CA THR A 503 -24.69 -10.39 27.83
C THR A 503 -23.62 -9.98 26.80
N ASP A 504 -23.73 -10.46 25.57
CA ASP A 504 -22.77 -10.17 24.51
C ASP A 504 -22.82 -8.68 24.10
N GLU A 505 -24.01 -8.08 24.11
CA GLU A 505 -24.21 -6.65 23.83
C GLU A 505 -23.55 -5.77 24.89
N PHE A 506 -23.67 -6.12 26.18
CA PHE A 506 -22.94 -5.40 27.25
C PHE A 506 -21.42 -5.53 27.10
N GLN A 507 -20.92 -6.74 26.86
CA GLN A 507 -19.49 -6.96 26.62
C GLN A 507 -18.98 -6.16 25.42
N ARG A 508 -19.81 -6.03 24.38
CA ARG A 508 -19.50 -5.22 23.21
C ARG A 508 -19.42 -3.73 23.54
N LEU A 509 -20.33 -3.19 24.36
CA LEU A 509 -20.26 -1.79 24.81
C LEU A 509 -18.97 -1.50 25.59
N ASP A 510 -18.62 -2.38 26.54
CA ASP A 510 -17.38 -2.26 27.33
C ASP A 510 -16.14 -2.34 26.42
N SER A 511 -16.13 -3.29 25.48
CA SER A 511 -15.03 -3.42 24.51
C SER A 511 -14.87 -2.18 23.62
N VAL A 512 -15.96 -1.49 23.27
CA VAL A 512 -15.92 -0.25 22.47
C VAL A 512 -15.30 0.89 23.29
N VAL A 513 -15.66 1.00 24.57
CA VAL A 513 -15.07 2.00 25.48
C VAL A 513 -13.58 1.75 25.66
N ASP A 514 -13.18 0.50 25.91
CA ASP A 514 -11.77 0.11 26.06
C ASP A 514 -10.97 0.38 24.79
N SER A 515 -11.54 0.10 23.61
CA SER A 515 -10.91 0.39 22.33
C SER A 515 -10.68 1.90 22.16
N LYS A 516 -11.71 2.73 22.46
CA LYS A 516 -11.58 4.19 22.36
C LYS A 516 -10.56 4.75 23.35
N GLU A 517 -10.46 4.20 24.56
CA GLU A 517 -9.44 4.63 25.52
C GLU A 517 -8.03 4.36 24.99
N LYS A 518 -7.81 3.18 24.40
CA LYS A 518 -6.54 2.85 23.74
C LYS A 518 -6.25 3.79 22.56
N ASP A 519 -7.26 4.11 21.76
CA ASP A 519 -7.12 5.03 20.63
C ASP A 519 -6.79 6.46 21.09
N GLU A 520 -7.41 6.97 22.15
CA GLU A 520 -7.11 8.30 22.69
C GLU A 520 -5.72 8.34 23.34
N GLU A 521 -5.31 7.29 24.05
CA GLU A 521 -3.95 7.14 24.58
C GLU A 521 -2.92 7.15 23.43
N LEU A 522 -3.18 6.38 22.37
CA LEU A 522 -2.33 6.35 21.17
C LEU A 522 -2.27 7.72 20.49
N ALA A 523 -3.39 8.43 20.37
CA ALA A 523 -3.42 9.77 19.80
C ALA A 523 -2.59 10.78 20.61
N ARG A 524 -2.67 10.72 21.95
CA ARG A 524 -1.85 11.54 22.85
C ARG A 524 -0.36 11.24 22.68
N LEU A 525 0.00 9.97 22.50
CA LEU A 525 1.37 9.53 22.27
C LEU A 525 1.93 10.02 20.93
N VAL A 526 1.15 9.88 19.85
CA VAL A 526 1.54 10.38 18.52
C VAL A 526 1.72 11.90 18.55
N ALA A 527 0.82 12.63 19.23
CA ALA A 527 0.96 14.07 19.42
C ALA A 527 2.22 14.43 20.24
N TRP A 528 2.53 13.64 21.28
CA TRP A 528 3.74 13.82 22.06
C TRP A 528 5.02 13.57 21.24
N GLU A 529 5.09 12.48 20.46
CA GLU A 529 6.23 12.20 19.56
C GLU A 529 6.43 13.35 18.56
N ALA A 530 5.34 13.81 17.92
CA ALA A 530 5.39 14.93 16.99
C ALA A 530 5.91 16.21 17.65
N ARG A 531 5.52 16.47 18.91
CA ARG A 531 6.03 17.59 19.70
C ARG A 531 7.53 17.46 19.96
N ILE A 532 8.02 16.29 20.38
CA ILE A 532 9.46 16.07 20.63
C ILE A 532 10.27 16.28 19.35
N ARG A 533 9.80 15.76 18.21
CA ARG A 533 10.44 16.00 16.91
C ARG A 533 10.49 17.49 16.57
N ALA A 534 9.38 18.20 16.76
CA ALA A 534 9.31 19.64 16.50
C ALA A 534 10.22 20.45 17.44
N ASP A 535 10.27 20.10 18.73
CA ASP A 535 11.11 20.76 19.72
C ASP A 535 12.60 20.50 19.44
N TYR A 536 12.97 19.26 19.08
CA TYR A 536 14.32 18.92 18.68
C TYR A 536 14.79 19.69 17.44
N LEU A 537 13.91 19.84 16.43
CA LEU A 537 14.22 20.62 15.24
C LEU A 537 14.39 22.11 15.53
N LYS A 538 13.68 22.65 16.55
CA LYS A 538 13.78 24.05 16.96
C LYS A 538 15.02 24.32 17.80
N ASP A 539 15.29 23.46 18.78
CA ASP A 539 16.43 23.61 19.68
C ASP A 539 17.19 22.29 19.84
N PRO A 540 18.15 22.03 18.92
CA PRO A 540 19.04 20.90 19.04
C PRO A 540 19.97 20.97 20.24
N LEU A 541 19.92 21.95 21.15
CA LEU A 541 20.74 21.92 22.38
C LEU A 541 20.05 21.11 23.50
N LEU A 542 18.74 20.89 23.41
CA LEU A 542 17.96 20.13 24.40
C LEU A 542 18.01 18.60 24.19
N ARG A 543 18.96 18.08 23.39
CA ARG A 543 19.00 16.66 22.98
C ARG A 543 19.07 15.69 24.16
N SER A 544 19.83 16.00 25.20
CA SER A 544 19.94 15.14 26.40
C SER A 544 18.58 14.97 27.08
N LYS A 545 17.86 16.08 27.27
CA LYS A 545 16.52 16.09 27.83
C LYS A 545 15.54 15.28 26.96
N HIS A 546 15.60 15.45 25.64
CA HIS A 546 14.75 14.69 24.73
C HIS A 546 15.02 13.19 24.76
N LEU A 547 16.29 12.77 24.84
CA LEU A 547 16.66 11.36 24.96
C LEU A 547 16.18 10.76 26.29
N GLU A 548 16.33 11.46 27.41
CA GLU A 548 15.79 11.02 28.71
C GLU A 548 14.27 10.87 28.68
N GLU A 549 13.57 11.81 28.04
CA GLU A 549 12.12 11.72 27.86
C GLU A 549 11.73 10.51 26.97
N ILE A 550 12.46 10.25 25.89
CA ILE A 550 12.24 9.08 25.02
C ILE A 550 12.46 7.76 25.78
N GLU A 551 13.55 7.64 26.55
CA GLU A 551 13.85 6.43 27.34
C GLU A 551 12.78 6.16 28.41
N LYS A 552 12.35 7.22 29.11
CA LYS A 552 11.26 7.12 30.09
C LYS A 552 9.99 6.59 29.45
N TRP A 553 9.68 7.02 28.22
CA TRP A 553 8.50 6.55 27.49
C TRP A 553 8.66 5.13 26.94
N LEU A 554 9.82 4.77 26.39
CA LEU A 554 10.09 3.40 25.96
C LEU A 554 9.90 2.41 27.12
N GLY A 555 10.37 2.76 28.33
CA GLY A 555 10.12 1.97 29.54
C GLY A 555 8.65 1.90 29.95
N ALA A 556 7.90 3.00 29.78
CA ALA A 556 6.46 3.01 30.02
C ALA A 556 5.69 2.14 29.01
N CYS A 557 6.07 2.16 27.73
CA CYS A 557 5.47 1.32 26.68
C CYS A 557 5.71 -0.17 26.96
N GLN A 558 6.93 -0.55 27.32
CA GLN A 558 7.30 -1.94 27.62
C GLN A 558 6.56 -2.49 28.85
N SER A 559 6.39 -1.67 29.89
CA SER A 559 5.71 -2.10 31.12
C SER A 559 4.19 -2.23 30.96
N ARG A 560 3.57 -1.53 30.01
CA ARG A 560 2.10 -1.55 29.81
C ARG A 560 1.59 -2.65 28.88
N GLY A 561 2.45 -3.30 28.09
CA GLY A 561 2.07 -4.44 27.25
C GLY A 561 0.92 -4.17 26.27
N ILE A 562 0.75 -2.91 25.84
CA ILE A 562 -0.36 -2.50 24.97
C ILE A 562 -0.11 -3.04 23.56
N GLN A 563 -0.93 -3.99 23.12
CA GLN A 563 -0.94 -4.46 21.73
C GLN A 563 -1.21 -3.30 20.77
N GLY A 564 -0.40 -3.17 19.72
CA GLY A 564 -0.50 -2.10 18.71
C GLY A 564 0.54 -0.96 18.85
N MET A 565 1.33 -0.94 19.92
CA MET A 565 2.37 0.08 20.15
C MET A 565 3.70 -0.18 19.42
N GLU A 566 3.86 -1.31 18.73
CA GLU A 566 5.11 -1.68 18.03
C GLU A 566 5.56 -0.63 17.02
N SER A 567 4.61 -0.03 16.29
CA SER A 567 4.92 1.03 15.32
C SER A 567 5.44 2.29 16.01
N LEU A 568 4.91 2.64 17.17
CA LEU A 568 5.34 3.80 17.94
C LEU A 568 6.69 3.52 18.62
N GLU A 569 6.87 2.34 19.20
CA GLU A 569 8.14 1.92 19.78
C GLU A 569 9.25 1.94 18.72
N SER A 570 8.97 1.45 17.51
CA SER A 570 9.89 1.56 16.37
C SER A 570 10.19 3.02 16.03
N GLY A 571 9.16 3.89 15.93
CA GLY A 571 9.33 5.31 15.65
C GLY A 571 10.18 6.05 16.70
N LEU A 572 10.03 5.70 17.98
CA LEU A 572 10.83 6.23 19.08
C LEU A 572 12.26 5.70 19.08
N LYS A 573 12.48 4.43 18.76
CA LYS A 573 13.82 3.86 18.56
C LYS A 573 14.53 4.52 17.38
N ASP A 574 13.81 4.79 16.31
CA ASP A 574 14.33 5.50 15.14
C ASP A 574 14.70 6.94 15.49
N LEU A 575 13.84 7.67 16.21
CA LEU A 575 14.14 9.03 16.67
C LEU A 575 15.34 9.06 17.63
N ARG A 576 15.40 8.10 18.58
CA ARG A 576 16.54 7.93 19.48
C ARG A 576 17.85 7.74 18.70
N ARG A 577 17.81 6.88 17.67
CA ARG A 577 18.94 6.63 16.77
C ARG A 577 19.33 7.89 16.01
N GLU A 578 18.37 8.59 15.40
CA GLU A 578 18.59 9.83 14.63
C GLU A 578 19.26 10.92 15.49
N ILE A 579 18.71 11.20 16.68
CA ILE A 579 19.29 12.17 17.62
C ILE A 579 20.71 11.75 18.06
N SER A 580 20.94 10.45 18.24
CA SER A 580 22.24 9.91 18.65
C SER A 580 23.28 10.03 17.53
N GLU A 581 22.91 9.73 16.28
CA GLU A 581 23.77 9.85 15.10
C GLU A 581 24.14 11.31 14.80
N ASP A 582 23.18 12.24 14.92
CA ASP A 582 23.44 13.68 14.75
C ASP A 582 24.42 14.21 15.79
N TRP A 583 24.26 13.77 17.05
CA TRP A 583 25.19 14.11 18.11
C TRP A 583 26.58 13.54 17.81
N ASP A 584 26.67 12.26 17.44
CA ASP A 584 27.95 11.62 17.11
C ASP A 584 28.67 12.37 15.98
N ARG A 585 27.95 12.73 14.92
CA ARG A 585 28.48 13.50 13.79
C ARG A 585 28.99 14.88 14.22
N GLU A 586 28.30 15.57 15.12
CA GLU A 586 28.72 16.88 15.61
C GLU A 586 29.97 16.80 16.50
N SER A 587 30.00 15.86 17.45
CA SER A 587 31.17 15.63 18.30
C SER A 587 32.38 15.22 17.47
N TYR A 588 32.18 14.33 16.50
CA TYR A 588 33.24 13.93 15.57
C TYR A 588 33.71 15.10 14.71
N ARG A 589 32.82 16.01 14.27
CA ARG A 589 33.21 17.21 13.51
C ARG A 589 34.08 18.15 14.35
N LYS A 590 33.76 18.34 15.64
CA LYS A 590 34.59 19.14 16.56
C LYS A 590 35.98 18.52 16.72
N LEU A 591 36.03 17.21 16.94
CA LEU A 591 37.28 16.44 17.00
C LEU A 591 38.07 16.57 15.70
N LYS A 592 37.45 16.36 14.54
CA LYS A 592 38.11 16.45 13.23
C LYS A 592 38.70 17.83 13.00
N ASN A 593 37.94 18.89 13.29
CA ASN A 593 38.44 20.26 13.18
C ASN A 593 39.62 20.52 14.13
N ALA A 594 39.63 19.95 15.33
CA ALA A 594 40.76 20.05 16.25
C ALA A 594 41.98 19.25 15.74
N ALA A 595 41.75 18.05 15.19
CA ALA A 595 42.78 17.19 14.61
C ALA A 595 43.44 17.82 13.38
N ASP A 596 42.67 18.45 12.49
CA ASP A 596 43.21 19.16 11.31
C ASP A 596 44.12 20.32 11.72
N ARG A 597 43.89 20.91 12.91
CA ARG A 597 44.67 22.02 13.47
C ARG A 597 45.81 21.59 14.39
N MET A 598 45.98 20.30 14.65
CA MET A 598 46.92 19.82 15.67
C MET A 598 48.39 20.15 15.34
N TYR A 599 48.70 20.41 14.08
CA TYR A 599 50.06 20.75 13.61
C TYR A 599 50.40 22.24 13.71
N GLU A 600 49.42 23.11 14.03
CA GLU A 600 49.64 24.55 14.20
C GLU A 600 50.56 24.85 15.40
N SER A 601 50.37 24.14 16.52
CA SER A 601 51.13 24.33 17.75
C SER A 601 51.00 23.15 18.72
N ALA A 602 51.89 23.11 19.71
CA ALA A 602 51.83 22.14 20.80
C ALA A 602 50.49 22.18 21.57
N ASP A 603 49.93 23.36 21.80
CA ASP A 603 48.67 23.50 22.53
C ASP A 603 47.49 22.99 21.72
N LYS A 604 47.51 23.17 20.39
CA LYS A 604 46.48 22.63 19.49
C LYS A 604 46.49 21.11 19.45
N LEU A 605 47.67 20.48 19.51
CA LEU A 605 47.78 19.03 19.67
C LEU A 605 47.16 18.54 20.99
N LYS A 606 47.40 19.24 22.10
CA LYS A 606 46.78 18.89 23.40
C LYS A 606 45.27 19.02 23.35
N GLU A 607 44.77 20.12 22.78
CA GLU A 607 43.33 20.36 22.57
C GLU A 607 42.70 19.22 21.74
N ALA A 608 43.34 18.83 20.63
CA ALA A 608 42.85 17.73 19.80
C ALA A 608 42.78 16.40 20.56
N ILE A 609 43.84 16.07 21.33
CA ILE A 609 43.87 14.85 22.15
C ILE A 609 42.73 14.86 23.19
N GLN A 610 42.51 15.99 23.86
CA GLN A 610 41.41 16.14 24.82
C GLN A 610 40.05 15.88 24.15
N TYR A 611 39.77 16.48 22.98
CA TYR A 611 38.53 16.20 22.24
C TYR A 611 38.41 14.72 21.85
N GLY A 612 39.51 14.06 21.53
CA GLY A 612 39.51 12.63 21.19
C GLY A 612 39.15 11.76 22.40
N GLU A 613 39.69 12.09 23.57
CA GLU A 613 39.38 11.40 24.82
C GLU A 613 37.92 11.62 25.24
N GLU A 614 37.43 12.86 25.17
CA GLU A 614 36.02 13.20 25.43
C GLU A 614 35.09 12.42 24.48
N TYR A 615 35.45 12.32 23.20
CA TYR A 615 34.70 11.53 22.22
C TYR A 615 34.66 10.03 22.57
N LEU A 616 35.78 9.45 23.01
CA LEU A 616 35.82 8.03 23.42
C LEU A 616 35.11 7.75 24.74
N GLN A 617 35.12 8.69 25.69
CA GLN A 617 34.47 8.58 26.99
C GLN A 617 32.96 8.81 26.92
N ALA A 618 32.44 9.42 25.85
CA ALA A 618 31.01 9.55 25.64
C ALA A 618 30.34 8.15 25.66
N TYR A 619 29.49 7.94 26.67
CA TYR A 619 28.91 6.66 27.11
C TYR A 619 27.85 6.09 26.14
N ARG A 620 28.00 6.27 24.83
CA ARG A 620 26.92 6.09 23.85
C ARG A 620 27.26 5.05 22.78
N ASP A 621 26.20 4.36 22.34
CA ASP A 621 26.18 3.16 21.49
C ASP A 621 26.71 3.36 20.05
N VAL A 622 27.25 4.54 19.71
CA VAL A 622 27.77 4.79 18.36
C VAL A 622 29.22 4.33 18.27
N ILE A 623 29.39 3.18 17.61
CA ILE A 623 30.66 2.44 17.50
C ILE A 623 31.48 2.91 16.28
N ALA A 624 30.84 3.46 15.25
CA ALA A 624 31.38 3.59 13.89
C ALA A 624 32.77 4.24 13.83
N MET A 625 32.98 5.36 14.53
CA MET A 625 34.26 6.10 14.46
C MET A 625 35.20 5.83 15.64
N LYS A 626 34.78 5.11 16.69
CA LYS A 626 35.59 4.95 17.91
C LYS A 626 36.92 4.23 17.64
N GLU A 627 36.96 3.29 16.70
CA GLU A 627 38.20 2.61 16.31
C GLU A 627 39.18 3.55 15.61
N TYR A 628 38.70 4.32 14.63
CA TYR A 628 39.52 5.33 13.94
C TYR A 628 40.04 6.40 14.90
N VAL A 629 39.21 6.86 15.83
CA VAL A 629 39.62 7.83 16.85
C VAL A 629 40.66 7.24 17.80
N ARG A 630 40.56 5.95 18.18
CA ARG A 630 41.59 5.28 18.99
C ARG A 630 42.93 5.22 18.25
N ASN A 631 42.93 4.81 16.98
CA ASN A 631 44.15 4.72 16.17
C ASN A 631 44.79 6.09 15.96
N TRP A 632 43.97 7.10 15.67
CA TRP A 632 44.41 8.49 15.57
C TRP A 632 44.97 9.02 16.90
N LEU A 633 44.32 8.74 18.03
CA LEU A 633 44.81 9.14 19.36
C LEU A 633 46.15 8.50 19.72
N LEU A 634 46.38 7.24 19.35
CA LEU A 634 47.67 6.58 19.53
C LEU A 634 48.78 7.32 18.78
N TYR A 635 48.52 7.70 17.53
CA TYR A 635 49.43 8.53 16.74
C TYR A 635 49.65 9.91 17.37
N ALA A 636 48.58 10.63 17.72
CA ALA A 636 48.67 11.97 18.31
C ALA A 636 49.45 11.98 19.64
N ARG A 637 49.24 10.97 20.50
CA ARG A 637 50.01 10.80 21.75
C ARG A 637 51.47 10.46 21.49
N ALA A 638 51.77 9.66 20.47
CA ALA A 638 53.15 9.35 20.11
C ALA A 638 53.96 10.61 19.76
N LEU A 639 53.32 11.64 19.18
CA LEU A 639 53.95 12.94 18.92
C LEU A 639 54.32 13.72 20.19
N GLN A 640 53.62 13.48 21.31
CA GLN A 640 53.93 14.09 22.62
C GLN A 640 55.01 13.32 23.39
N THR A 641 55.24 12.06 23.04
CA THR A 641 56.26 11.24 23.68
C THR A 641 57.63 11.45 23.04
N THR A 642 58.67 11.32 23.85
CA THR A 642 60.05 11.30 23.35
C THR A 642 60.24 10.13 22.39
N SER A 643 60.59 10.44 21.15
CA SER A 643 60.79 9.48 20.07
C SER A 643 62.22 9.55 19.57
N ARG A 644 62.83 8.39 19.33
CA ARG A 644 64.13 8.32 18.66
C ARG A 644 63.88 8.34 17.16
N VAL A 645 64.15 9.47 16.52
CA VAL A 645 64.01 9.65 15.08
C VAL A 645 65.37 9.56 14.39
N SER A 646 65.36 9.14 13.13
CA SER A 646 66.51 9.20 12.25
C SER A 646 66.35 10.38 11.29
N LEU A 647 67.42 11.14 11.12
CA LEU A 647 67.50 12.32 10.27
C LEU A 647 68.62 12.11 9.26
N GLN A 648 68.31 12.30 7.99
CA GLN A 648 69.28 12.15 6.91
C GLN A 648 69.09 13.28 5.89
N CYS A 649 70.11 14.12 5.72
CA CYS A 649 70.19 15.01 4.58
C CYS A 649 70.61 14.18 3.37
N THR A 650 69.76 14.08 2.34
CA THR A 650 70.03 13.24 1.17
C THR A 650 70.41 14.05 -0.05
N LYS A 651 69.90 15.28 -0.17
CA LYS A 651 70.05 16.09 -1.37
C LYS A 651 69.89 17.58 -1.07
N ILE A 652 70.62 18.42 -1.80
CA ILE A 652 70.39 19.87 -1.87
C ILE A 652 70.31 20.29 -3.34
N ASN A 653 69.35 21.15 -3.67
CA ASN A 653 69.24 21.78 -4.97
C ASN A 653 69.50 23.28 -4.83
N LEU A 654 70.55 23.76 -5.51
CA LEU A 654 71.07 25.12 -5.45
C LEU A 654 70.63 25.98 -6.65
N LYS A 655 69.75 25.48 -7.52
CA LYS A 655 69.32 26.17 -8.75
C LYS A 655 68.58 27.47 -8.42
N ASN A 656 69.01 28.57 -9.04
CA ASN A 656 68.47 29.93 -8.84
C ASN A 656 68.59 30.46 -7.41
N THR A 657 69.62 30.03 -6.68
CA THR A 657 69.89 30.50 -5.31
C THR A 657 71.02 31.50 -5.30
N LYS A 658 71.18 32.20 -4.18
CA LYS A 658 72.35 33.07 -3.94
C LYS A 658 73.69 32.31 -3.87
N PHE A 659 73.64 30.97 -3.83
CA PHE A 659 74.76 30.03 -3.76
C PHE A 659 75.12 29.43 -5.14
N HIS A 660 74.55 29.95 -6.23
CA HIS A 660 74.69 29.37 -7.58
C HIS A 660 75.83 30.01 -8.40
N ASP A 661 76.40 31.13 -7.96
CA ASP A 661 77.09 32.02 -8.90
C ASP A 661 78.53 31.64 -9.28
N PHE A 662 79.21 30.67 -8.63
CA PHE A 662 80.55 30.28 -9.08
C PHE A 662 80.80 28.77 -8.99
N GLY A 663 81.05 28.13 -10.14
CA GLY A 663 81.30 26.68 -10.33
C GLY A 663 82.57 26.10 -9.66
N LYS A 664 82.97 26.63 -8.50
CA LYS A 664 84.08 26.16 -7.66
C LYS A 664 83.76 26.14 -6.16
N GLU A 665 82.61 26.64 -5.73
CA GLU A 665 82.26 26.73 -4.31
C GLU A 665 81.87 25.36 -3.75
N MET A 666 82.25 25.12 -2.49
CA MET A 666 81.80 23.96 -1.73
C MET A 666 80.68 24.41 -0.80
N VAL A 667 79.68 23.56 -0.63
CA VAL A 667 78.57 23.79 0.29
C VAL A 667 78.65 22.79 1.44
N ASN A 668 78.39 23.25 2.65
CA ASN A 668 78.22 22.44 3.83
C ASN A 668 76.83 22.68 4.40
N VAL A 669 76.12 21.61 4.72
CA VAL A 669 74.80 21.65 5.36
C VAL A 669 74.97 21.15 6.79
N VAL A 670 74.63 21.99 7.75
CA VAL A 670 74.60 21.64 9.16
C VAL A 670 73.13 21.49 9.57
N MET A 671 72.80 20.31 10.11
CA MET A 671 71.49 20.05 10.70
C MET A 671 71.59 20.12 12.21
N GLU A 672 70.86 21.06 12.81
CA GLU A 672 70.74 21.19 14.25
C GLU A 672 69.31 20.87 14.67
N THR A 673 69.15 20.20 15.81
CA THR A 673 67.82 20.04 16.40
C THR A 673 67.75 20.64 17.78
N LYS A 674 66.52 21.00 18.15
CA LYS A 674 66.18 21.50 19.46
C LYS A 674 65.15 20.55 20.05
N GLN A 675 65.43 19.93 21.19
CA GLN A 675 64.52 18.98 21.83
C GLN A 675 63.23 19.65 22.33
N ASN A 676 63.32 20.90 22.79
CA ASN A 676 62.18 21.74 23.18
C ASN A 676 62.55 23.23 23.10
N SER A 677 61.62 24.15 23.36
CA SER A 677 61.88 25.60 23.31
C SER A 677 63.00 26.09 24.23
N ASN A 678 63.36 25.33 25.27
CA ASN A 678 64.31 25.71 26.31
C ASN A 678 65.66 24.98 26.19
N SER A 679 65.79 23.96 25.33
CA SER A 679 67.06 23.26 25.11
C SER A 679 67.98 24.09 24.19
N GLY A 680 69.28 23.88 24.29
CA GLY A 680 70.21 24.37 23.25
C GLY A 680 69.96 23.69 21.91
N TRP A 681 70.58 24.24 20.86
CA TRP A 681 70.71 23.54 19.58
C TRP A 681 71.79 22.47 19.71
N GLU A 682 71.47 21.26 19.27
CA GLU A 682 72.39 20.14 19.19
C GLU A 682 72.68 19.87 17.71
N ILE A 683 73.95 20.01 17.33
CA ILE A 683 74.42 19.66 15.99
C ILE A 683 74.33 18.14 15.85
N LEU A 684 73.55 17.69 14.88
CA LEU A 684 73.36 16.26 14.59
C LEU A 684 74.28 15.81 13.48
N THR A 685 74.20 16.51 12.35
CA THR A 685 74.86 16.10 11.11
C THR A 685 75.52 17.32 10.49
N GLU A 686 76.77 17.15 10.11
CA GLU A 686 77.50 18.07 9.26
C GLU A 686 77.90 17.32 8.00
N THR A 687 77.44 17.77 6.82
CA THR A 687 77.64 17.01 5.58
C THR A 687 79.08 16.97 5.09
N GLY A 688 79.94 17.80 5.67
CA GLY A 688 81.23 18.15 5.12
C GLY A 688 81.09 19.00 3.86
N TRP A 689 82.21 19.60 3.44
CA TRP A 689 82.27 20.40 2.23
C TRP A 689 82.16 19.52 0.99
N LYS A 690 81.06 19.66 0.25
CA LYS A 690 80.88 18.98 -1.04
C LYS A 690 80.94 19.99 -2.18
N LYS A 691 81.72 19.64 -3.20
CA LYS A 691 81.78 20.40 -4.45
C LYS A 691 80.60 19.99 -5.32
N SER A 692 79.95 20.97 -5.94
CA SER A 692 79.03 20.68 -7.04
C SER A 692 79.85 20.12 -8.21
N ASP A 693 79.59 18.89 -8.63
CA ASP A 693 80.30 18.22 -9.73
C ASP A 693 79.88 18.88 -11.07
N GLY A 694 80.43 20.07 -11.31
CA GLY A 694 80.07 20.98 -12.41
C GLY A 694 80.34 20.45 -13.82
N GLU A 695 80.82 19.21 -13.97
CA GLU A 695 81.06 18.61 -15.29
C GLU A 695 79.96 17.67 -15.77
N ASN A 696 78.99 17.22 -14.94
CA ASN A 696 77.95 16.28 -15.40
C ASN A 696 76.52 16.46 -14.86
N THR A 697 76.26 17.37 -13.92
CA THR A 697 74.90 17.60 -13.40
C THR A 697 74.36 18.96 -13.83
N SER A 698 73.56 19.00 -14.90
CA SER A 698 72.94 20.21 -15.46
C SER A 698 71.92 20.92 -14.54
N ASP A 699 71.70 20.44 -13.31
CA ASP A 699 70.59 20.87 -12.46
C ASP A 699 70.98 21.45 -11.09
N GLY A 700 72.27 21.66 -10.80
CA GLY A 700 72.71 22.29 -9.55
C GLY A 700 72.36 21.47 -8.31
N GLU A 701 72.35 20.15 -8.46
CA GLU A 701 71.95 19.18 -7.43
C GLU A 701 73.17 18.50 -6.83
N VAL A 702 73.26 18.49 -5.50
CA VAL A 702 74.31 17.77 -4.76
C VAL A 702 73.65 16.71 -3.90
N THR A 703 74.06 15.45 -4.05
CA THR A 703 73.60 14.34 -3.23
C THR A 703 74.57 14.03 -2.10
N PHE A 704 74.03 13.78 -0.93
CA PHE A 704 74.78 13.41 0.26
C PHE A 704 74.61 11.91 0.51
N ASP A 705 75.73 11.22 0.68
CA ASP A 705 75.75 9.80 1.06
C ASP A 705 76.26 9.73 2.50
N ILE A 706 75.42 10.22 3.41
CA ILE A 706 75.72 10.31 4.84
C ILE A 706 74.80 9.33 5.55
N ALA A 707 75.37 8.57 6.49
CA ALA A 707 74.58 7.69 7.34
C ALA A 707 73.54 8.52 8.12
N PRO A 708 72.33 7.99 8.34
CA PRO A 708 71.34 8.67 9.16
C PRO A 708 71.86 8.89 10.59
N ASP A 709 71.73 10.11 11.10
CA ASP A 709 71.96 10.41 12.51
C ASP A 709 70.67 10.22 13.32
N HIS A 710 70.81 9.94 14.61
CA HIS A 710 69.68 9.68 15.48
C HIS A 710 69.52 10.77 16.53
N ALA A 711 68.32 11.33 16.63
CA ALA A 711 67.95 12.33 17.62
C ALA A 711 66.83 11.80 18.52
N THR A 712 66.90 12.14 19.81
CA THR A 712 65.86 11.78 20.79
C THR A 712 64.99 13.00 21.08
N LEU A 713 63.89 13.14 20.34
CA LEU A 713 63.11 14.38 20.25
C LEU A 713 61.70 14.22 20.80
N VAL A 714 61.15 15.29 21.38
CA VAL A 714 59.72 15.40 21.64
C VAL A 714 59.09 16.13 20.45
N LEU A 715 58.54 15.37 19.51
CA LEU A 715 58.15 15.87 18.17
C LEU A 715 57.18 17.06 18.23
N GLN A 716 56.34 17.13 19.25
CA GLN A 716 55.42 18.24 19.51
C GLN A 716 56.10 19.61 19.65
N VAL A 717 57.32 19.67 20.20
CA VAL A 717 58.03 20.92 20.53
C VAL A 717 59.42 21.01 19.89
N ALA A 718 59.79 20.00 19.10
CA ALA A 718 61.09 19.96 18.44
C ALA A 718 61.14 20.90 17.23
N SER A 719 62.30 21.51 17.04
CA SER A 719 62.64 22.30 15.84
C SER A 719 63.84 21.68 15.13
N LEU A 720 63.85 21.80 13.81
CA LEU A 720 64.99 21.51 12.95
C LEU A 720 65.49 22.83 12.37
N LYS A 721 66.75 23.17 12.63
CA LYS A 721 67.44 24.27 11.97
C LYS A 721 68.38 23.69 10.93
N LEU A 722 68.25 24.17 9.71
CA LEU A 722 69.19 23.88 8.64
C LEU A 722 70.03 25.12 8.41
N GLU A 723 71.34 24.96 8.46
CA GLU A 723 72.29 26.00 8.13
C GLU A 723 73.09 25.57 6.91
N ILE A 724 73.10 26.41 5.89
CA ILE A 724 73.86 26.21 4.66
C ILE A 724 74.99 27.22 4.67
N THR A 725 76.22 26.74 4.71
CA THR A 725 77.42 27.57 4.59
C THR A 725 78.08 27.32 3.24
N GLU A 726 78.48 28.41 2.61
CA GLU A 726 79.22 28.40 1.34
C GLU A 726 80.65 28.87 1.61
N TYR A 727 81.63 28.10 1.11
CA TYR A 727 83.05 28.45 1.19
C TYR A 727 83.54 29.01 -0.13
N ASP A 728 83.79 30.32 -0.14
CA ASP A 728 84.48 30.98 -1.24
C ASP A 728 86.00 30.86 -1.06
N TYR A 729 86.60 29.99 -1.86
CA TYR A 729 88.05 29.76 -1.88
C TYR A 729 88.87 31.02 -2.17
N LEU A 730 88.34 31.98 -2.93
CA LEU A 730 89.07 33.18 -3.34
C LEU A 730 89.06 34.24 -2.24
N SER A 731 87.94 34.42 -1.54
CA SER A 731 87.84 35.43 -0.48
C SER A 731 88.16 34.91 0.93
N ARG A 732 88.22 33.58 1.13
CA ARG A 732 88.32 32.93 2.46
C ARG A 732 87.22 33.39 3.42
N ASN A 733 86.07 33.80 2.90
CA ASN A 733 84.91 34.17 3.71
C ASN A 733 83.85 33.06 3.65
N GLU A 734 83.22 32.81 4.79
CA GLU A 734 82.06 31.94 4.90
C GLU A 734 80.80 32.81 4.94
N LYS A 735 79.82 32.51 4.08
CA LYS A 735 78.50 33.12 4.15
C LYS A 735 77.48 32.02 4.45
N GLY A 736 76.80 32.15 5.58
CA GLY A 736 75.74 31.24 6.00
C GLY A 736 74.35 31.78 5.68
N SER A 737 73.40 30.88 5.46
CA SER A 737 71.98 31.13 5.70
C SER A 737 71.41 30.01 6.55
N SER A 738 70.41 30.32 7.37
CA SER A 738 69.72 29.31 8.15
C SER A 738 68.22 29.52 8.14
N ASP A 739 67.47 28.43 8.11
CA ASP A 739 66.02 28.44 8.33
C ASP A 739 65.65 27.48 9.47
N GLU A 740 64.62 27.84 10.24
CA GLU A 740 64.10 27.04 11.35
C GLU A 740 62.69 26.53 11.01
N CYS A 741 62.53 25.21 11.05
CA CYS A 741 61.28 24.54 10.79
C CYS A 741 60.81 23.77 12.04
N SER A 742 59.54 23.91 12.40
CA SER A 742 58.90 23.06 13.41
C SER A 742 58.70 21.64 12.86
N PHE A 743 59.03 20.62 13.65
CA PHE A 743 58.79 19.22 13.26
C PHE A 743 57.31 18.97 12.93
N LEU A 744 56.36 19.52 13.69
CA LEU A 744 54.93 19.34 13.42
C LEU A 744 54.54 19.79 12.01
N LYS A 745 55.03 20.97 11.59
CA LYS A 745 54.77 21.50 10.24
C LYS A 745 55.41 20.65 9.14
N LEU A 746 56.60 20.10 9.40
CA LEU A 746 57.27 19.18 8.48
C LEU A 746 56.48 17.88 8.32
N LEU A 747 55.99 17.30 9.42
CA LEU A 747 55.18 16.08 9.40
C LEU A 747 53.84 16.29 8.70
N GLU A 748 53.15 17.40 8.98
CA GLU A 748 51.89 17.77 8.32
C GLU A 748 52.03 17.75 6.79
N LYS A 749 53.10 18.40 6.31
CA LYS A 749 53.33 18.63 4.88
C LYS A 749 53.90 17.40 4.17
N TYR A 750 54.76 16.61 4.82
CA TYR A 750 55.60 15.63 4.13
C TYR A 750 55.41 14.17 4.57
N GLN A 751 54.81 13.90 5.75
CA GLN A 751 54.53 12.53 6.17
C GLN A 751 53.24 12.03 5.51
N LYS A 752 53.30 10.97 4.71
CA LYS A 752 52.10 10.38 4.10
C LYS A 752 51.38 9.46 5.10
N GLU A 753 50.09 9.23 4.86
CA GLU A 753 49.28 8.32 5.68
C GLU A 753 49.89 6.91 5.73
N ASN A 754 49.88 6.29 6.92
CA ASN A 754 50.48 4.99 7.24
C ASN A 754 52.00 4.85 7.04
N MET A 755 52.71 5.92 6.70
CA MET A 755 54.18 5.93 6.60
C MET A 755 54.82 6.35 7.94
N ASP A 756 55.95 5.74 8.25
CA ASP A 756 56.86 6.05 9.36
C ASP A 756 58.04 6.93 8.92
N GLU A 757 57.94 7.52 7.73
CA GLU A 757 58.92 8.44 7.16
C GLU A 757 58.28 9.71 6.57
N ALA A 758 59.03 10.80 6.59
CA ALA A 758 58.70 12.08 5.97
C ALA A 758 59.86 12.56 5.10
N ASN A 759 59.61 12.79 3.82
CA ASN A 759 60.58 13.30 2.85
C ASN A 759 60.43 14.83 2.75
N CYS A 760 61.08 15.54 3.65
CA CYS A 760 60.94 16.97 3.84
C CYS A 760 61.79 17.76 2.85
N VAL A 761 61.18 18.74 2.17
CA VAL A 761 61.92 19.72 1.36
C VAL A 761 61.88 21.07 2.08
N ILE A 762 63.03 21.54 2.54
CA ILE A 762 63.17 22.80 3.30
C ILE A 762 63.88 23.80 2.41
N ASP A 763 63.37 25.03 2.36
CA ASP A 763 63.88 26.10 1.51
C ASP A 763 64.68 27.08 2.38
N VAL A 764 65.99 27.13 2.15
CA VAL A 764 66.90 28.01 2.88
C VAL A 764 67.47 29.02 1.88
N ASP A 765 66.90 30.22 1.83
CA ASP A 765 67.25 31.29 0.87
C ASP A 765 67.27 30.82 -0.60
N GLY A 766 66.27 30.03 -0.98
CA GLY A 766 66.10 29.45 -2.32
C GLY A 766 66.66 28.03 -2.45
N ALA A 767 67.56 27.62 -1.56
CA ALA A 767 68.19 26.30 -1.62
C ALA A 767 67.25 25.24 -1.04
N LYS A 768 66.87 24.28 -1.88
CA LYS A 768 65.93 23.21 -1.49
C LYS A 768 66.69 22.01 -0.96
N VAL A 769 66.75 21.88 0.36
CA VAL A 769 67.35 20.75 1.06
C VAL A 769 66.32 19.66 1.28
N THR A 770 66.63 18.43 0.89
CA THR A 770 65.80 17.25 1.14
C THR A 770 66.33 16.52 2.37
N VAL A 771 65.50 16.48 3.41
CA VAL A 771 65.75 15.79 4.68
C VAL A 771 64.76 14.65 4.81
N VAL A 772 65.27 13.42 4.96
CA VAL A 772 64.47 12.25 5.27
C VAL A 772 64.42 12.09 6.78
N ILE A 773 63.21 12.14 7.33
CA ILE A 773 62.94 11.88 8.75
C ILE A 773 62.31 10.50 8.82
N SER A 774 62.95 9.52 9.46
CA SER A 774 62.46 8.14 9.57
C SER A 774 62.33 7.69 11.03
N ASN A 775 61.72 6.51 11.23
CA ASN A 775 61.28 5.99 12.55
C ASN A 775 60.25 6.89 13.24
N LEU A 776 59.39 7.54 12.45
CA LEU A 776 58.26 8.31 12.96
C LEU A 776 57.11 7.37 13.33
N PRO A 777 56.24 7.76 14.28
CA PRO A 777 54.97 7.05 14.46
C PRO A 777 54.17 7.09 13.15
N LYS A 778 53.59 5.96 12.74
CA LYS A 778 52.81 5.87 11.50
C LYS A 778 51.65 6.85 11.53
N ARG A 779 51.57 7.72 10.52
CA ARG A 779 50.52 8.74 10.43
C ARG A 779 49.15 8.08 10.30
N SER A 780 48.25 8.42 11.22
CA SER A 780 46.83 8.07 11.14
C SER A 780 46.03 9.34 10.96
N ASN A 781 45.15 9.40 9.95
CA ASN A 781 44.23 10.52 9.76
C ASN A 781 42.81 10.13 10.19
N LEU A 782 42.00 11.12 10.56
CA LEU A 782 40.58 10.90 10.80
C LEU A 782 39.82 10.95 9.46
N PRO A 783 39.12 9.87 9.05
CA PRO A 783 38.38 9.87 7.80
C PRO A 783 37.22 10.89 7.85
N PRO A 784 36.72 11.39 6.70
CA PRO A 784 35.45 12.10 6.68
C PRO A 784 34.32 11.17 7.15
N TYR A 785 33.42 11.70 7.99
CA TYR A 785 32.33 10.93 8.60
C TYR A 785 31.40 10.29 7.54
N GLU A 786 31.25 10.94 6.38
CA GLU A 786 30.33 10.55 5.31
C GLU A 786 30.78 9.33 4.49
N ASN A 787 32.06 8.93 4.57
CA ASN A 787 32.61 7.86 3.75
C ASN A 787 32.40 6.44 4.33
N GLN A 788 31.59 6.29 5.38
CA GLN A 788 31.38 5.00 6.08
C GLN A 788 29.96 4.42 5.94
N LYS A 789 29.28 4.71 4.82
CA LYS A 789 28.02 4.01 4.50
C LYS A 789 28.24 2.59 4.04
#